data_AF-A0A5V3BWN9-F1
#
_entry.id   AF-A0A5V3BWN9-F1
#
_cell.length_a   1.000
_cell.length_b   1.000
_cell.length_c   1.000
_cell.angle_alpha   90.00
_cell.angle_beta   90.00
_cell.angle_gamma   90.00
#
_symmetry.space_group_name_H-M   'P 1'
#
loop_
_entity.id
_entity.type
_entity.pdbx_description
1 polymer ?
#
loop_
_entity_poly.entity_id
_entity_poly.type
_entity_poly.pdbx_seq_one_letter_code
_entity_poly.pdbx_strand_id
1 'polypeptide(L)'
;ILNSSQEVDAVYDKELSKYNNHPHYYQTERADIEKRRAARKENVENKLNGKIEEINELISRSRESLVDSRNKKLKEIITRENIDEIFKLTYTNEIGEERDFNEIKSSEYFDLLKYLIRDGYIDETYSDYMTYFYENSLSRIDKMFLRSITDQKGKEFTYQLKNPKQVVARLREVDFEQEEALNFDLLAYLLQTPAQVNLIKRLFKQLKKDRRVEFIRGYFETERAQPGFINRLNTHWPEFFSYALTESEFSADWVKRYSIGTFYYSASNVIEAINIDNCLADYISDSADYLAISEPKVDKLISGFKLLNVSFVSINFKNANKALFDAVYQHSLYDINSANLTLMLSKVYTLNSEDDIRHKNYTLVMSQPDSPLASYVNNHISDYLDMVISSCDGSIVDDESIVLSVLNNEKISDEQKERYINSLQTFVTSLSEVESESLWLSLLDKDRAVCSEENIVSYFEHIDGLDDSLIEFINRTDVELNFQNVNIDDELKGKLFKSIVICNDLSNDKYEKLICSLNLIYKTSFSASNIAGDKFKILVDKNIIRMGITQLNFIRDNYSEQLSYYIDKNIRVYVELMTIDSFILDEALSILSWQVDDDLKVKLLEFVKTPLTVHGKNYPQAVNDYILENNFNPDEILILASSYKTWGTSTQSLILSRAIQDISALIASPNDISEPLLKNLFVAEGLNMQNKIALLIALLPGKNLSKATCKKYLDLLGLSEFSKILGRGKPKIEVDPTNQSLLTALRDNHFFSDFEVDDENPTYYKITRRRSMFGSDT
;
A
#
# COMPACT_ATOMS: atom_id res chain seq x y z
N ILE A 1 -5.25 -37.20 39.18
CA ILE A 1 -4.13 -36.61 39.95
C ILE A 1 -4.50 -35.15 40.16
N LEU A 2 -4.52 -34.68 41.41
CA LEU A 2 -4.90 -33.30 41.72
C LEU A 2 -3.65 -32.43 41.69
N ASN A 3 -3.68 -31.34 40.93
CA ASN A 3 -2.54 -30.49 40.59
C ASN A 3 -2.59 -29.11 41.25
N SER A 4 -3.70 -28.75 41.90
CA SER A 4 -3.83 -27.49 42.63
C SER A 4 -4.64 -27.66 43.93
N SER A 5 -4.44 -26.73 44.87
CA SER A 5 -5.22 -26.67 46.11
C SER A 5 -6.74 -26.52 45.83
N GLN A 6 -7.09 -25.83 44.75
CA GLN A 6 -8.47 -25.63 44.29
C GLN A 6 -9.12 -26.92 43.76
N GLU A 7 -8.37 -27.76 43.03
CA GLU A 7 -8.86 -29.07 42.60
C GLU A 7 -9.08 -30.02 43.79
N VAL A 8 -8.21 -29.94 44.81
CA VAL A 8 -8.40 -30.66 46.07
C VAL A 8 -9.68 -30.17 46.74
N ASP A 9 -9.91 -28.86 46.82
CA ASP A 9 -11.14 -28.32 47.40
C ASP A 9 -12.39 -28.83 46.69
N ALA A 10 -12.44 -28.74 45.35
CA ALA A 10 -13.59 -29.17 44.56
C ALA A 10 -13.96 -30.66 44.77
N VAL A 11 -12.97 -31.54 44.91
CA VAL A 11 -13.21 -32.98 45.13
C VAL A 11 -13.73 -33.25 46.54
N TYR A 12 -13.08 -32.67 47.55
CA TYR A 12 -13.44 -32.94 48.95
C TYR A 12 -14.73 -32.21 49.35
N ASP A 13 -15.06 -31.06 48.74
CA ASP A 13 -16.35 -30.37 48.94
C ASP A 13 -17.52 -31.19 48.37
N LYS A 14 -17.32 -31.87 47.23
CA LYS A 14 -18.29 -32.81 46.66
C LYS A 14 -18.45 -34.09 47.50
N GLU A 15 -17.39 -34.53 48.18
CA GLU A 15 -17.44 -35.65 49.12
C GLU A 15 -18.20 -35.25 50.40
N LEU A 16 -17.93 -34.06 50.94
CA LEU A 16 -18.61 -33.47 52.09
C LEU A 16 -20.10 -33.22 51.84
N SER A 17 -20.49 -32.83 50.62
CA SER A 17 -21.88 -32.49 50.30
C SER A 17 -22.86 -33.63 50.52
N LYS A 18 -22.40 -34.89 50.47
CA LYS A 18 -23.20 -36.10 50.73
C LYS A 18 -23.68 -36.21 52.18
N TYR A 19 -23.04 -35.49 53.10
CA TYR A 19 -23.29 -35.56 54.54
C TYR A 19 -23.94 -34.28 55.11
N ASN A 20 -24.31 -33.32 54.25
CA ASN A 20 -24.83 -32.02 54.66
C ASN A 20 -26.30 -32.06 55.16
N ASN A 21 -27.09 -33.05 54.75
CA ASN A 21 -28.52 -33.11 55.11
C ASN A 21 -28.75 -33.49 56.60
N HIS A 22 -27.79 -34.18 57.25
CA HIS A 22 -27.86 -34.53 58.68
C HIS A 22 -26.49 -34.40 59.37
N PRO A 23 -26.01 -33.16 59.61
CA PRO A 23 -24.63 -32.90 60.07
C PRO A 23 -24.27 -33.53 61.42
N HIS A 24 -25.25 -33.68 62.32
CA HIS A 24 -25.04 -34.19 63.67
C HIS A 24 -24.82 -35.70 63.73
N TYR A 25 -25.28 -36.47 62.75
CA TYR A 25 -25.14 -37.93 62.73
C TYR A 25 -23.82 -38.41 62.10
N TYR A 26 -23.13 -37.56 61.34
CA TYR A 26 -21.93 -37.91 60.55
C TYR A 26 -20.69 -37.08 60.92
N GLN A 27 -20.56 -36.67 62.19
CA GLN A 27 -19.45 -35.83 62.64
C GLN A 27 -18.08 -36.49 62.43
N THR A 28 -17.98 -37.79 62.69
CA THR A 28 -16.72 -38.55 62.58
C THR A 28 -16.25 -38.65 61.13
N GLU A 29 -17.17 -38.94 60.21
CA GLU A 29 -16.91 -39.06 58.78
C GLU A 29 -16.51 -37.72 58.18
N ARG A 30 -17.15 -36.61 58.58
CA ARG A 30 -16.75 -35.27 58.14
C ARG A 30 -15.36 -34.88 58.63
N ALA A 31 -15.03 -35.20 59.88
CA ALA A 31 -13.70 -34.94 60.43
C ALA A 31 -12.60 -35.75 59.72
N ASP A 32 -12.87 -37.01 59.34
CA ASP A 32 -11.95 -37.81 58.52
C ASP A 32 -11.75 -37.22 57.12
N ILE A 33 -12.83 -36.81 56.46
CA ILE A 33 -12.78 -36.16 55.14
C ILE A 33 -11.94 -34.87 55.19
N GLU A 34 -12.13 -34.03 56.21
CA GLU A 34 -11.34 -32.80 56.40
C GLU A 34 -9.87 -33.09 56.70
N LYS A 35 -9.57 -34.12 57.50
CA LYS A 35 -8.18 -34.55 57.75
C LYS A 35 -7.50 -35.05 56.47
N ARG A 36 -8.20 -35.84 55.65
CA ARG A 36 -7.72 -36.29 54.34
C ARG A 36 -7.53 -35.11 53.37
N ARG A 37 -8.44 -34.12 53.37
CA ARG A 37 -8.32 -32.88 52.58
C ARG A 37 -7.06 -32.10 52.96
N ALA A 38 -6.84 -31.87 54.25
CA ALA A 38 -5.67 -31.15 54.75
C ALA A 38 -4.36 -31.84 54.37
N ALA A 39 -4.26 -33.16 54.61
CA ALA A 39 -3.09 -33.95 54.22
C ALA A 39 -2.86 -33.94 52.70
N ARG A 40 -3.94 -33.92 51.89
CA ARG A 40 -3.81 -33.89 50.43
C ARG A 40 -3.37 -32.51 49.92
N LYS A 41 -3.84 -31.41 50.52
CA LYS A 41 -3.37 -30.06 50.23
C LYS A 41 -1.89 -29.90 50.53
N GLU A 42 -1.47 -30.32 51.72
CA GLU A 42 -0.06 -30.28 52.13
C GLU A 42 0.84 -31.05 51.13
N ASN A 43 0.40 -32.20 50.64
CA ASN A 43 1.13 -32.96 49.63
C ASN A 43 1.23 -32.24 48.27
N VAL A 44 0.18 -31.52 47.85
CA VAL A 44 0.19 -30.74 46.60
C VAL A 44 1.08 -29.50 46.76
N GLU A 45 1.02 -28.82 47.90
CA GLU A 45 1.91 -27.69 48.22
C GLU A 45 3.38 -28.12 48.32
N ASN A 46 3.68 -29.22 49.00
CA ASN A 46 5.04 -29.75 49.07
C ASN A 46 5.59 -30.15 47.68
N LYS A 47 4.71 -30.61 46.77
CA LYS A 47 5.07 -30.89 45.37
C LYS A 47 5.28 -29.61 44.55
N LEU A 48 4.46 -28.58 44.74
CA LEU A 48 4.60 -27.28 44.06
C LEU A 48 5.84 -26.52 44.55
N ASN A 49 6.19 -26.66 45.83
CA ASN A 49 7.31 -25.96 46.45
C ASN A 49 8.66 -26.72 46.33
N GLY A 50 8.75 -27.77 45.52
CA GLY A 50 10.01 -28.46 45.25
C GLY A 50 10.61 -29.25 46.44
N LYS A 51 9.82 -29.53 47.47
CA LYS A 51 10.31 -30.17 48.72
C LYS A 51 10.74 -31.64 48.51
N ILE A 52 10.18 -32.30 47.50
CA ILE A 52 10.55 -33.67 47.12
C ILE A 52 11.98 -33.68 46.57
N GLU A 53 12.32 -32.69 45.76
CA GLU A 53 13.64 -32.47 45.19
C GLU A 53 14.66 -32.18 46.29
N GLU A 54 14.34 -31.32 47.26
CA GLU A 54 15.20 -31.06 48.43
C GLU A 54 15.46 -32.34 49.27
N ILE A 55 14.42 -33.13 49.54
CA ILE A 55 14.57 -34.40 50.29
C ILE A 55 15.42 -35.40 49.50
N ASN A 56 15.22 -35.49 48.18
CA ASN A 56 16.02 -36.37 47.33
C ASN A 56 17.50 -35.93 47.27
N GLU A 57 17.78 -34.63 47.24
CA GLU A 57 19.14 -34.11 47.38
C GLU A 57 19.76 -34.49 48.73
N LEU A 58 19.02 -34.34 49.83
CA LEU A 58 19.50 -34.73 51.15
C LEU A 58 19.80 -36.23 51.23
N ILE A 59 18.91 -37.08 50.69
CA ILE A 59 19.13 -38.53 50.60
C ILE A 59 20.39 -38.82 49.76
N SER A 60 20.59 -38.11 48.64
CA SER A 60 21.77 -38.27 47.80
C SER A 60 23.04 -37.87 48.55
N ARG A 61 23.06 -36.71 49.22
CA ARG A 61 24.19 -36.23 50.03
C ARG A 61 24.50 -37.18 51.19
N SER A 62 23.49 -37.70 51.89
CA SER A 62 23.68 -38.68 52.95
C SER A 62 24.18 -40.02 52.44
N ARG A 63 23.72 -40.48 51.26
CA ARG A 63 24.25 -41.69 50.60
C ARG A 63 25.71 -41.50 50.19
N GLU A 64 26.06 -40.36 49.60
CA GLU A 64 27.44 -40.03 49.26
C GLU A 64 28.32 -40.00 50.52
N SER A 65 27.86 -39.35 51.59
CA SER A 65 28.56 -39.32 52.88
C SER A 65 28.75 -40.71 53.51
N LEU A 66 27.76 -41.61 53.36
CA LEU A 66 27.88 -43.00 53.81
C LEU A 66 28.92 -43.79 53.02
N VAL A 67 28.95 -43.61 51.70
CA VAL A 67 29.95 -44.27 50.85
C VAL A 67 31.34 -43.71 51.14
N ASP A 68 31.48 -42.40 51.28
CA ASP A 68 32.75 -41.77 51.63
C ASP A 68 33.23 -42.23 53.02
N SER A 69 32.31 -42.39 53.98
CA SER A 69 32.63 -42.93 55.31
C SER A 69 33.08 -44.39 55.29
N ARG A 70 32.52 -45.23 54.40
CA ARG A 70 32.97 -46.62 54.19
C ARG A 70 34.35 -46.73 53.57
N ASN A 71 34.80 -45.67 52.90
CA ASN A 71 36.08 -45.61 52.19
C ASN A 71 37.16 -44.81 52.94
N LYS A 72 36.87 -44.34 54.16
CA LYS A 72 37.86 -43.70 55.02
C LYS A 72 38.98 -44.68 55.36
N LYS A 73 40.21 -44.17 55.44
CA LYS A 73 41.35 -44.96 55.94
C LYS A 73 41.18 -45.23 57.43
N LEU A 74 41.76 -46.31 57.93
CA LEU A 74 41.80 -46.68 59.35
C LEU A 74 42.29 -45.51 60.21
N LYS A 75 43.31 -44.76 59.75
CA LYS A 75 43.81 -43.55 60.42
C LYS A 75 42.78 -42.42 60.55
N GLU A 76 41.75 -42.40 59.70
CA GLU A 76 40.68 -41.40 59.67
C GLU A 76 39.45 -41.84 60.49
N ILE A 77 39.37 -43.13 60.84
CA ILE A 77 38.27 -43.74 61.61
C ILE A 77 38.67 -43.93 63.08
N ILE A 78 39.92 -44.32 63.33
CA ILE A 78 40.42 -44.63 64.67
C ILE A 78 40.78 -43.31 65.38
N THR A 79 40.06 -43.01 66.46
CA THR A 79 40.28 -41.84 67.31
C THR A 79 40.81 -42.27 68.68
N ARG A 80 41.23 -41.31 69.50
CA ARG A 80 41.70 -41.61 70.86
C ARG A 80 40.59 -42.20 71.73
N GLU A 81 39.34 -41.84 71.45
CA GLU A 81 38.18 -42.23 72.22
C GLU A 81 37.70 -43.65 71.87
N ASN A 82 37.88 -44.11 70.63
CA ASN A 82 37.34 -45.41 70.17
C ASN A 82 38.41 -46.52 70.00
N ILE A 83 39.71 -46.18 70.04
CA ILE A 83 40.79 -47.12 69.70
C ILE A 83 40.77 -48.38 70.57
N ASP A 84 40.57 -48.25 71.88
CA ASP A 84 40.57 -49.42 72.76
C ASP A 84 39.33 -50.30 72.57
N GLU A 85 38.20 -49.75 72.10
CA GLU A 85 37.01 -50.54 71.78
C GLU A 85 37.20 -51.32 70.47
N ILE A 86 37.69 -50.67 69.42
CA ILE A 86 37.95 -51.30 68.12
C ILE A 86 38.92 -52.48 68.26
N PHE A 87 40.00 -52.30 69.01
CA PHE A 87 41.02 -53.33 69.20
C PHE A 87 40.65 -54.40 70.25
N LYS A 88 39.49 -54.29 70.91
CA LYS A 88 38.96 -55.33 71.82
C LYS A 88 38.05 -56.35 71.12
N LEU A 89 37.62 -56.08 69.89
CA LEU A 89 36.70 -56.95 69.14
C LEU A 89 37.21 -58.41 69.03
N THR A 90 36.28 -59.35 69.04
CA THR A 90 36.50 -60.76 68.71
C THR A 90 35.94 -61.03 67.31
N TYR A 91 36.59 -61.92 66.56
CA TYR A 91 36.19 -62.28 65.20
C TYR A 91 35.65 -63.69 65.18
N THR A 92 34.36 -63.85 64.86
CA THR A 92 33.78 -65.16 64.58
C THR A 92 33.87 -65.45 63.09
N ASN A 93 34.49 -66.56 62.71
CA ASN A 93 34.57 -66.96 61.31
C ASN A 93 33.24 -67.57 60.81
N GLU A 94 33.16 -67.86 59.51
CA GLU A 94 31.94 -68.37 58.84
C GLU A 94 31.46 -69.74 59.36
N ILE A 95 32.31 -70.46 60.13
CA ILE A 95 31.98 -71.75 60.74
C ILE A 95 31.68 -71.64 62.25
N GLY A 96 31.58 -70.41 62.78
CA GLY A 96 31.19 -70.14 64.16
C GLY A 96 32.34 -70.18 65.18
N GLU A 97 33.59 -70.31 64.75
CA GLU A 97 34.75 -70.26 65.67
C GLU A 97 35.09 -68.80 66.00
N GLU A 98 35.07 -68.49 67.30
CA GLU A 98 35.45 -67.18 67.81
C GLU A 98 36.97 -67.09 68.02
N ARG A 99 37.58 -66.08 67.42
CA ARG A 99 38.99 -65.72 67.59
C ARG A 99 39.09 -64.42 68.40
N ASP A 100 39.74 -64.50 69.54
CA ASP A 100 39.93 -63.36 70.44
C ASP A 100 41.26 -62.61 70.24
N PHE A 101 42.17 -63.15 69.42
CA PHE A 101 43.50 -62.58 69.14
C PHE A 101 44.36 -62.33 70.38
N ASN A 102 44.18 -63.11 71.46
CA ASN A 102 44.95 -62.95 72.70
C ASN A 102 46.47 -63.02 72.48
N GLU A 103 46.93 -63.80 71.51
CA GLU A 103 48.36 -63.91 71.13
C GLU A 103 48.97 -62.55 70.72
N ILE A 104 48.17 -61.68 70.09
CA ILE A 104 48.59 -60.34 69.68
C ILE A 104 48.32 -59.34 70.80
N LYS A 105 47.15 -59.44 71.46
CA LYS A 105 46.71 -58.51 72.52
C LYS A 105 47.57 -58.60 73.78
N SER A 106 48.20 -59.75 74.05
CA SER A 106 49.09 -59.95 75.21
C SER A 106 50.53 -59.49 74.98
N SER A 107 50.89 -59.08 73.76
CA SER A 107 52.23 -58.59 73.44
C SER A 107 52.49 -57.22 74.07
N GLU A 108 53.70 -57.01 74.61
CA GLU A 108 54.15 -55.69 75.10
C GLU A 108 54.18 -54.62 73.99
N TYR A 109 54.21 -55.04 72.73
CA TYR A 109 54.20 -54.14 71.56
C TYR A 109 52.78 -53.85 71.01
N PHE A 110 51.72 -54.33 71.66
CA PHE A 110 50.36 -54.15 71.15
C PHE A 110 49.95 -52.68 71.06
N ASP A 111 50.35 -51.86 72.04
CA ASP A 111 50.09 -50.41 71.99
C ASP A 111 50.89 -49.69 70.89
N LEU A 112 52.07 -50.19 70.52
CA LEU A 112 52.81 -49.71 69.36
C LEU A 112 52.08 -50.04 68.05
N LEU A 113 51.49 -51.24 67.93
CA LEU A 113 50.69 -51.59 66.75
C LEU A 113 49.47 -50.68 66.61
N LYS A 114 48.76 -50.39 67.71
CA LYS A 114 47.66 -49.41 67.74
C LYS A 114 48.12 -48.04 67.24
N TYR A 115 49.29 -47.57 67.70
CA TYR A 115 49.91 -46.33 67.24
C TYR A 115 50.20 -46.33 65.74
N LEU A 116 50.84 -47.39 65.22
CA LEU A 116 51.21 -47.49 63.82
C LEU A 116 50.01 -47.48 62.88
N ILE A 117 48.90 -48.12 63.27
CA ILE A 117 47.66 -48.14 62.47
C ILE A 117 46.92 -46.79 62.58
N ARG A 118 46.76 -46.26 63.81
CA ARG A 118 46.05 -44.98 64.03
C ARG A 118 46.72 -43.81 63.30
N ASP A 119 48.04 -43.77 63.29
CA ASP A 119 48.77 -42.66 62.66
C ASP A 119 49.06 -42.95 61.15
N GLY A 120 48.67 -44.13 60.65
CA GLY A 120 48.72 -44.48 59.22
C GLY A 120 50.08 -44.96 58.70
N TYR A 121 50.96 -45.44 59.58
CA TYR A 121 52.23 -46.08 59.21
C TYR A 121 52.03 -47.53 58.74
N ILE A 122 50.98 -48.19 59.23
CA ILE A 122 50.44 -49.44 58.68
C ILE A 122 49.02 -49.12 58.24
N ASP A 123 48.74 -49.28 56.94
CA ASP A 123 47.43 -49.02 56.36
C ASP A 123 46.76 -50.31 55.84
N GLU A 124 45.62 -50.16 55.19
CA GLU A 124 44.81 -51.28 54.69
C GLU A 124 45.52 -52.08 53.59
N THR A 125 46.57 -51.52 52.99
CA THR A 125 47.33 -52.11 51.89
C THR A 125 48.61 -52.80 52.36
N TYR A 126 48.89 -52.85 53.67
CA TYR A 126 50.11 -53.42 54.22
C TYR A 126 50.38 -54.87 53.77
N SER A 127 49.33 -55.67 53.58
CA SER A 127 49.43 -57.05 53.07
C SER A 127 50.01 -57.14 51.65
N ASP A 128 49.80 -56.13 50.81
CA ASP A 128 50.30 -56.09 49.42
C ASP A 128 51.82 -55.95 49.35
N TYR A 129 52.43 -55.35 50.39
CA TYR A 129 53.88 -55.27 50.57
C TYR A 129 54.49 -56.59 51.05
N MET A 130 53.70 -57.47 51.66
CA MET A 130 54.13 -58.75 52.22
C MET A 130 53.97 -59.95 51.26
N THR A 131 53.26 -59.79 50.14
CA THR A 131 52.83 -60.92 49.30
C THR A 131 53.82 -61.28 48.17
N TYR A 132 54.23 -62.56 48.11
CA TYR A 132 55.05 -63.17 47.04
C TYR A 132 54.22 -63.53 45.78
N PHE A 133 54.87 -63.56 44.60
CA PHE A 133 54.24 -63.78 43.28
C PHE A 133 53.72 -65.21 43.09
N TYR A 134 52.49 -65.35 42.58
CA TYR A 134 51.89 -66.62 42.14
C TYR A 134 51.39 -66.49 40.68
N GLU A 135 51.50 -67.53 39.86
CA GLU A 135 51.25 -67.47 38.40
C GLU A 135 49.77 -67.22 38.01
N ASN A 136 48.81 -67.44 38.90
CA ASN A 136 47.38 -67.09 38.71
C ASN A 136 46.99 -65.71 39.29
N SER A 137 47.97 -64.91 39.72
CA SER A 137 47.73 -63.60 40.34
C SER A 137 47.85 -62.43 39.36
N LEU A 138 47.63 -61.22 39.88
CA LEU A 138 47.71 -59.95 39.16
C LEU A 138 49.05 -59.84 38.40
N SER A 139 49.01 -59.48 37.11
CA SER A 139 50.22 -59.40 36.30
C SER A 139 51.18 -58.31 36.84
N ARG A 140 52.49 -58.44 36.57
CA ARG A 140 53.47 -57.40 36.96
C ARG A 140 53.07 -56.02 36.44
N ILE A 141 52.54 -55.96 35.22
CA ILE A 141 52.09 -54.72 34.57
C ILE A 141 50.89 -54.12 35.31
N ASP A 142 49.89 -54.92 35.64
CA ASP A 142 48.71 -54.47 36.37
C ASP A 142 49.05 -54.10 37.83
N LYS A 143 49.97 -54.83 38.48
CA LYS A 143 50.46 -54.50 39.85
C LYS A 143 51.21 -53.17 39.87
N MET A 144 52.01 -52.91 38.83
CA MET A 144 52.69 -51.61 38.69
C MET A 144 51.70 -50.46 38.50
N PHE A 145 50.57 -50.69 37.84
CA PHE A 145 49.50 -49.70 37.71
C PHE A 145 48.74 -49.45 39.02
N LEU A 146 48.35 -50.50 39.74
CA LEU A 146 47.73 -50.34 41.08
C LEU A 146 48.68 -49.60 42.02
N ARG A 147 49.97 -49.94 41.98
CA ARG A 147 50.99 -49.25 42.78
C ARG A 147 51.14 -47.79 42.40
N SER A 148 51.04 -47.39 41.12
CA SER A 148 51.09 -45.97 40.77
C SER A 148 49.97 -45.15 41.41
N ILE A 149 48.80 -45.74 41.62
CA ILE A 149 47.67 -45.10 42.30
C ILE A 149 47.99 -44.93 43.79
N THR A 150 48.45 -45.98 44.46
CA THR A 150 48.85 -45.91 45.88
C THR A 150 50.03 -44.95 46.12
N ASP A 151 51.04 -44.98 45.23
CA ASP A 151 52.24 -44.17 45.31
C ASP A 151 52.02 -42.71 44.86
N GLN A 152 50.81 -42.35 44.39
CA GLN A 152 50.47 -41.03 43.82
C GLN A 152 51.46 -40.59 42.71
N LYS A 153 51.79 -41.55 41.83
CA LYS A 153 52.73 -41.38 40.73
C LYS A 153 52.12 -41.96 39.46
N GLY A 154 51.23 -41.18 38.86
CA GLY A 154 50.47 -41.55 37.67
C GLY A 154 51.32 -42.09 36.53
N LYS A 155 50.72 -42.99 35.75
CA LYS A 155 51.26 -43.44 34.48
C LYS A 155 50.64 -42.62 33.35
N GLU A 156 51.30 -42.63 32.19
CA GLU A 156 50.72 -42.17 30.94
C GLU A 156 49.34 -42.82 30.71
N PHE A 157 48.39 -42.06 30.16
CA PHE A 157 47.02 -42.54 29.95
C PHE A 157 46.95 -43.77 29.04
N THR A 158 47.96 -43.95 28.17
CA THR A 158 48.12 -45.07 27.23
C THR A 158 48.80 -46.30 27.84
N TYR A 159 49.11 -46.31 29.14
CA TYR A 159 49.70 -47.47 29.80
C TYR A 159 48.82 -48.71 29.64
N GLN A 160 49.36 -49.77 29.04
CA GLN A 160 48.56 -50.94 28.67
C GLN A 160 48.29 -51.85 29.87
N LEU A 161 47.03 -52.11 30.17
CA LEU A 161 46.62 -53.06 31.21
C LEU A 161 46.45 -54.44 30.60
N LYS A 162 47.00 -55.47 31.25
CA LYS A 162 46.86 -56.86 30.79
C LYS A 162 45.50 -57.42 31.17
N ASN A 163 45.00 -57.09 32.36
CA ASN A 163 43.69 -57.54 32.83
C ASN A 163 42.93 -56.42 33.59
N PRO A 164 42.29 -55.48 32.86
CA PRO A 164 41.52 -54.39 33.46
C PRO A 164 40.46 -54.85 34.47
N LYS A 165 39.86 -56.03 34.27
CA LYS A 165 38.89 -56.61 35.21
C LYS A 165 39.50 -56.87 36.59
N GLN A 166 40.72 -57.42 36.64
CA GLN A 166 41.41 -57.69 37.90
C GLN A 166 41.94 -56.43 38.57
N VAL A 167 42.24 -55.39 37.79
CA VAL A 167 42.62 -54.06 38.28
C VAL A 167 41.41 -53.40 38.95
N VAL A 168 40.26 -53.32 38.26
CA VAL A 168 39.03 -52.75 38.83
C VAL A 168 38.59 -53.46 40.11
N ALA A 169 38.71 -54.78 40.18
CA ALA A 169 38.33 -55.55 41.38
C ALA A 169 39.17 -55.26 42.63
N ARG A 170 40.33 -54.58 42.48
CA ARG A 170 41.25 -54.23 43.57
C ARG A 170 41.27 -52.73 43.90
N LEU A 171 40.63 -51.91 43.07
CA LEU A 171 40.48 -50.48 43.34
C LEU A 171 39.24 -50.24 44.18
N ARG A 172 39.36 -49.32 45.14
CA ARG A 172 38.22 -48.81 45.91
C ARG A 172 37.49 -47.78 45.05
N GLU A 173 36.23 -47.53 45.36
CA GLU A 173 35.46 -46.54 44.60
C GLU A 173 36.11 -45.15 44.60
N VAL A 174 36.70 -44.74 45.72
CA VAL A 174 37.41 -43.45 45.86
C VAL A 174 38.68 -43.36 45.02
N ASP A 175 39.28 -44.47 44.63
CA ASP A 175 40.49 -44.47 43.82
C ASP A 175 40.19 -44.01 42.38
N PHE A 176 38.94 -44.12 41.91
CA PHE A 176 38.50 -43.59 40.62
C PHE A 176 38.36 -42.06 40.59
N GLU A 177 38.44 -41.39 41.74
CA GLU A 177 38.53 -39.93 41.83
C GLU A 177 39.98 -39.42 41.93
N GLN A 178 40.97 -40.30 41.72
CA GLN A 178 42.40 -39.96 41.70
C GLN A 178 42.91 -39.85 40.26
N GLU A 179 43.86 -38.93 40.05
CA GLU A 179 44.41 -38.63 38.72
C GLU A 179 45.11 -39.85 38.12
N GLU A 180 45.76 -40.65 38.97
CA GLU A 180 46.50 -41.84 38.63
C GLU A 180 45.61 -42.98 38.10
N ALA A 181 44.31 -42.94 38.35
CA ALA A 181 43.35 -43.89 37.80
C ALA A 181 42.94 -43.56 36.35
N LEU A 182 43.33 -42.40 35.81
CA LEU A 182 43.05 -42.03 34.43
C LEU A 182 43.86 -42.90 33.46
N ASN A 183 43.21 -43.92 32.91
CA ASN A 183 43.82 -44.86 31.97
C ASN A 183 42.82 -45.29 30.90
N PHE A 184 43.26 -45.35 29.63
CA PHE A 184 42.37 -45.67 28.51
C PHE A 184 41.85 -47.11 28.54
N ASP A 185 42.67 -48.09 28.91
CA ASP A 185 42.23 -49.49 29.00
C ASP A 185 41.25 -49.69 30.16
N LEU A 186 41.49 -49.00 31.28
CA LEU A 186 40.60 -49.00 32.44
C LEU A 186 39.24 -48.40 32.08
N LEU A 187 39.22 -47.24 31.43
CA LEU A 187 37.98 -46.59 31.00
C LEU A 187 37.23 -47.42 29.97
N ALA A 188 37.91 -47.99 28.97
CA ALA A 188 37.29 -48.85 27.96
C ALA A 188 36.59 -50.05 28.60
N TYR A 189 37.23 -50.70 29.57
CA TYR A 189 36.63 -51.81 30.32
C TYR A 189 35.40 -51.38 31.13
N LEU A 190 35.47 -50.22 31.81
CA LEU A 190 34.33 -49.70 32.57
C LEU A 190 33.14 -49.41 31.65
N LEU A 191 33.34 -48.73 30.53
CA LEU A 191 32.28 -48.36 29.58
C LEU A 191 31.57 -49.57 28.96
N GLN A 192 32.25 -50.71 28.87
CA GLN A 192 31.71 -51.96 28.33
C GLN A 192 31.01 -52.82 29.41
N THR A 193 31.09 -52.45 30.69
CA THR A 193 30.59 -53.28 31.81
C THR A 193 29.44 -52.59 32.56
N PRO A 194 28.18 -53.02 32.36
CA PRO A 194 27.00 -52.37 32.95
C PRO A 194 26.95 -52.35 34.48
N ALA A 195 27.62 -53.30 35.14
CA ALA A 195 27.61 -53.44 36.60
C ALA A 195 28.40 -52.35 37.35
N GLN A 196 29.20 -51.53 36.65
CA GLN A 196 30.15 -50.60 37.27
C GLN A 196 29.72 -49.13 37.20
N VAL A 197 28.42 -48.84 37.20
CA VAL A 197 27.84 -47.48 37.03
C VAL A 197 28.41 -46.48 38.04
N ASN A 198 28.58 -46.87 39.30
CA ASN A 198 29.13 -45.98 40.34
C ASN A 198 30.59 -45.62 40.08
N LEU A 199 31.40 -46.57 39.61
CA LEU A 199 32.82 -46.34 39.31
C LEU A 199 32.98 -45.38 38.13
N ILE A 200 32.17 -45.58 37.08
CA ILE A 200 32.10 -44.67 35.93
C ILE A 200 31.70 -43.26 36.40
N LYS A 201 30.65 -43.14 37.22
CA LYS A 201 30.20 -41.85 37.75
C LYS A 201 31.34 -41.11 38.46
N ARG A 202 32.13 -41.81 39.30
CA ARG A 202 33.28 -41.22 40.02
C ARG A 202 34.41 -40.80 39.09
N LEU A 203 34.76 -41.63 38.10
CA LEU A 203 35.78 -41.26 37.11
C LEU A 203 35.36 -40.02 36.31
N PHE A 204 34.12 -39.96 35.83
CA PHE A 204 33.60 -38.80 35.09
C PHE A 204 33.44 -37.55 35.97
N LYS A 205 33.15 -37.71 37.27
CA LYS A 205 33.17 -36.62 38.23
C LYS A 205 34.55 -35.96 38.32
N GLN A 206 35.62 -36.75 38.32
CA GLN A 206 36.98 -36.21 38.24
C GLN A 206 37.24 -35.47 36.92
N LEU A 207 36.80 -36.04 35.78
CA LEU A 207 36.97 -35.39 34.46
C LEU A 207 36.33 -33.99 34.45
N LYS A 208 35.13 -33.85 35.04
CA LYS A 208 34.41 -32.57 35.18
C LYS A 208 35.09 -31.63 36.18
N LYS A 209 35.42 -32.11 37.38
CA LYS A 209 35.98 -31.30 38.47
C LYS A 209 37.32 -30.66 38.10
N ASP A 210 38.22 -31.47 37.54
CA ASP A 210 39.60 -31.05 37.28
C ASP A 210 39.82 -30.67 35.80
N ARG A 211 38.76 -30.64 34.98
CA ARG A 211 38.79 -30.30 33.55
C ARG A 211 39.91 -31.02 32.79
N ARG A 212 39.92 -32.35 32.84
CA ARG A 212 40.98 -33.19 32.24
C ARG A 212 40.88 -33.27 30.71
N VAL A 213 41.07 -32.13 30.04
CA VAL A 213 40.93 -31.95 28.58
C VAL A 213 41.82 -32.92 27.80
N GLU A 214 43.10 -33.03 28.17
CA GLU A 214 44.04 -33.91 27.47
C GLU A 214 43.59 -35.38 27.49
N PHE A 215 43.06 -35.84 28.63
CA PHE A 215 42.53 -37.19 28.76
C PHE A 215 41.28 -37.39 27.90
N ILE A 216 40.33 -36.45 27.93
CA ILE A 216 39.08 -36.51 27.15
C ILE A 216 39.38 -36.53 25.65
N ARG A 217 40.20 -35.58 25.19
CA ARG A 217 40.62 -35.49 23.79
C ARG A 217 41.38 -36.74 23.38
N GLY A 218 42.36 -37.16 24.17
CA GLY A 218 43.18 -38.34 23.88
C GLY A 218 42.37 -39.63 23.84
N TYR A 219 41.42 -39.82 24.77
CA TYR A 219 40.56 -41.00 24.77
C TYR A 219 39.61 -41.02 23.57
N PHE A 220 39.02 -39.86 23.22
CA PHE A 220 38.11 -39.73 22.08
C PHE A 220 38.76 -40.20 20.76
N GLU A 221 40.03 -39.86 20.53
CA GLU A 221 40.77 -40.29 19.33
C GLU A 221 41.09 -41.79 19.28
N THR A 222 40.92 -42.52 20.40
CA THR A 222 41.12 -43.97 20.37
C THR A 222 39.95 -44.72 19.73
N GLU A 223 38.78 -44.08 19.62
CA GLU A 223 37.51 -44.67 19.16
C GLU A 223 37.05 -45.92 19.95
N ARG A 224 37.72 -46.25 21.06
CA ARG A 224 37.39 -47.40 21.90
C ARG A 224 36.15 -47.11 22.72
N ALA A 225 35.16 -48.00 22.66
CA ALA A 225 33.90 -47.86 23.38
C ALA A 225 33.24 -46.47 23.22
N GLN A 226 33.46 -45.83 22.06
CA GLN A 226 33.04 -44.45 21.80
C GLN A 226 31.55 -44.18 22.07
N PRO A 227 30.60 -45.09 21.75
CA PRO A 227 29.20 -44.90 22.12
C PRO A 227 28.97 -44.73 23.61
N GLY A 228 29.63 -45.57 24.43
CA GLY A 228 29.56 -45.50 25.88
C GLY A 228 30.22 -44.23 26.41
N PHE A 229 31.36 -43.84 25.85
CA PHE A 229 32.10 -42.66 26.29
C PHE A 229 31.29 -41.38 26.11
N ILE A 230 30.81 -41.12 24.89
CA ILE A 230 30.05 -39.91 24.56
C ILE A 230 28.75 -39.86 25.36
N ASN A 231 28.03 -40.98 25.45
CA ASN A 231 26.81 -41.08 26.24
C ASN A 231 27.06 -40.72 27.72
N ARG A 232 28.11 -41.28 28.33
CA ARG A 232 28.45 -41.04 29.74
C ARG A 232 28.99 -39.62 29.97
N LEU A 233 29.77 -39.08 29.04
CA LEU A 233 30.28 -37.70 29.13
C LEU A 233 29.13 -36.71 29.14
N ASN A 234 28.22 -36.81 28.17
CA ASN A 234 27.03 -35.94 28.10
C ASN A 234 26.11 -36.12 29.32
N THR A 235 25.98 -37.34 29.84
CA THR A 235 25.12 -37.61 31.01
C THR A 235 25.70 -37.04 32.31
N HIS A 236 27.02 -37.14 32.51
CA HIS A 236 27.67 -36.75 33.76
C HIS A 236 28.23 -35.33 33.75
N TRP A 237 28.42 -34.75 32.57
CA TRP A 237 28.86 -33.38 32.36
C TRP A 237 28.05 -32.73 31.22
N PRO A 238 26.78 -32.36 31.44
CA PRO A 238 25.95 -31.73 30.42
C PRO A 238 26.55 -30.43 29.86
N GLU A 239 27.24 -29.66 30.70
CA GLU A 239 27.93 -28.42 30.35
C GLU A 239 29.22 -28.64 29.53
N PHE A 240 29.57 -29.89 29.21
CA PHE A 240 30.81 -30.19 28.51
C PHE A 240 30.84 -29.64 27.09
N PHE A 241 29.70 -29.64 26.38
CA PHE A 241 29.68 -29.16 24.99
C PHE A 241 29.95 -27.65 24.91
N SER A 242 29.26 -26.85 25.72
CA SER A 242 29.51 -25.40 25.81
C SER A 242 30.94 -25.10 26.27
N TYR A 243 31.46 -25.88 27.21
CA TYR A 243 32.87 -25.81 27.61
C TYR A 243 33.80 -26.07 26.41
N ALA A 244 33.61 -27.18 25.68
CA ALA A 244 34.45 -27.56 24.54
C ALA A 244 34.40 -26.56 23.37
N LEU A 245 33.29 -25.82 23.19
CA LEU A 245 33.19 -24.75 22.21
C LEU A 245 34.12 -23.57 22.50
N THR A 246 34.35 -23.27 23.79
CA THR A 246 35.14 -22.10 24.23
C THR A 246 36.62 -22.39 24.42
N GLU A 247 36.99 -23.66 24.55
CA GLU A 247 38.35 -24.08 24.89
C GLU A 247 39.19 -24.33 23.64
N SER A 248 40.36 -23.70 23.59
CA SER A 248 41.24 -23.69 22.41
C SER A 248 41.85 -25.05 22.06
N GLU A 249 41.87 -25.96 23.02
CA GLU A 249 42.47 -27.29 22.94
C GLU A 249 41.65 -28.29 22.11
N PHE A 250 40.38 -27.96 21.84
CA PHE A 250 39.51 -28.72 20.94
C PHE A 250 39.47 -28.06 19.56
N SER A 251 39.80 -28.82 18.53
CA SER A 251 39.70 -28.33 17.15
C SER A 251 38.23 -28.31 16.68
N ALA A 252 37.93 -27.48 15.67
CA ALA A 252 36.60 -27.44 15.07
C ALA A 252 36.14 -28.81 14.54
N ASP A 253 37.06 -29.61 13.97
CA ASP A 253 36.79 -31.00 13.56
C ASP A 253 36.39 -31.88 14.75
N TRP A 254 37.12 -31.77 15.87
CA TRP A 254 36.84 -32.52 17.08
C TRP A 254 35.43 -32.22 17.61
N VAL A 255 35.10 -30.93 17.75
CA VAL A 255 33.78 -30.46 18.20
C VAL A 255 32.69 -30.98 17.27
N LYS A 256 32.90 -30.91 15.95
CA LYS A 256 31.97 -31.44 14.95
C LYS A 256 31.76 -32.94 15.13
N ARG A 257 32.83 -33.75 15.18
CA ARG A 257 32.73 -35.21 15.42
C ARG A 257 32.03 -35.54 16.74
N TYR A 258 32.32 -34.78 17.81
CA TYR A 258 31.68 -34.97 19.11
C TYR A 258 30.18 -34.65 19.08
N SER A 259 29.78 -33.55 18.43
CA SER A 259 28.37 -33.19 18.25
C SER A 259 27.59 -34.25 17.45
N ILE A 260 28.17 -34.79 16.38
CA ILE A 260 27.58 -35.89 15.60
C ILE A 260 27.43 -37.15 16.46
N GLY A 261 28.49 -37.52 17.19
CA GLY A 261 28.47 -38.67 18.10
C GLY A 261 27.43 -38.52 19.21
N THR A 262 27.19 -37.31 19.67
CA THR A 262 26.14 -36.99 20.65
C THR A 262 24.76 -37.38 20.14
N PHE A 263 24.38 -37.01 18.91
CA PHE A 263 23.12 -37.46 18.32
C PHE A 263 23.09 -38.98 18.08
N TYR A 264 24.24 -39.60 17.82
CA TYR A 264 24.29 -41.04 17.55
C TYR A 264 24.12 -41.90 18.79
N TYR A 265 24.57 -41.43 19.95
CA TYR A 265 24.76 -42.28 21.12
C TYR A 265 24.10 -41.76 22.41
N SER A 266 23.57 -40.53 22.43
CA SER A 266 22.80 -40.00 23.55
C SER A 266 21.29 -40.20 23.35
N ALA A 267 20.54 -40.29 24.45
CA ALA A 267 19.09 -40.28 24.43
C ALA A 267 18.56 -38.84 24.36
N SER A 268 17.31 -38.64 23.94
CA SER A 268 16.72 -37.30 23.74
C SER A 268 16.84 -36.40 24.97
N ASN A 269 16.51 -36.91 26.16
CA ASN A 269 16.60 -36.15 27.41
C ASN A 269 18.04 -35.71 27.75
N VAL A 270 19.06 -36.45 27.31
CA VAL A 270 20.47 -36.07 27.48
C VAL A 270 20.88 -35.03 26.44
N ILE A 271 20.40 -35.16 25.20
CA ILE A 271 20.63 -34.19 24.13
C ILE A 271 20.00 -32.82 24.45
N GLU A 272 18.83 -32.81 25.08
CA GLU A 272 18.22 -31.58 25.58
C GLU A 272 19.03 -30.98 26.73
N ALA A 273 19.50 -31.80 27.67
CA ALA A 273 20.25 -31.34 28.83
C ALA A 273 21.62 -30.70 28.49
N ILE A 274 22.25 -31.11 27.38
CA ILE A 274 23.51 -30.51 26.92
C ILE A 274 23.29 -29.21 26.15
N ASN A 275 22.09 -28.95 25.61
CA ASN A 275 21.79 -27.77 24.79
C ASN A 275 21.51 -26.54 25.68
N ILE A 276 22.41 -26.27 26.62
CA ILE A 276 22.33 -25.16 27.56
C ILE A 276 22.46 -23.85 26.77
N ASP A 277 21.53 -22.93 26.98
CA ASP A 277 21.46 -21.65 26.26
C ASP A 277 21.55 -21.82 24.73
N ASN A 278 20.94 -22.89 24.19
CA ASN A 278 20.97 -23.27 22.77
C ASN A 278 22.36 -23.51 22.16
N CYS A 279 23.41 -23.68 22.96
CA CYS A 279 24.79 -23.77 22.45
C CYS A 279 25.02 -24.85 21.38
N LEU A 280 24.33 -26.00 21.46
CA LEU A 280 24.43 -27.06 20.46
C LEU A 280 23.58 -26.74 19.24
N ALA A 281 22.36 -26.23 19.43
CA ALA A 281 21.50 -25.82 18.33
C ALA A 281 22.16 -24.70 17.50
N ASP A 282 22.61 -23.63 18.14
CA ASP A 282 23.23 -22.46 17.49
C ASP A 282 24.51 -22.87 16.75
N TYR A 283 25.38 -23.67 17.36
CA TYR A 283 26.57 -24.21 16.70
C TYR A 283 26.26 -24.95 15.40
N ILE A 284 25.19 -25.75 15.40
CA ILE A 284 24.76 -26.50 14.21
C ILE A 284 24.18 -25.56 13.17
N SER A 285 23.25 -24.69 13.59
CA SER A 285 22.54 -23.72 12.75
C SER A 285 23.49 -22.77 12.01
N ASP A 286 24.54 -22.30 12.69
CA ASP A 286 25.54 -21.36 12.15
C ASP A 286 26.62 -22.05 11.30
N SER A 287 26.76 -23.37 11.38
CA SER A 287 27.81 -24.11 10.69
C SER A 287 27.39 -24.49 9.26
N ALA A 288 27.76 -23.66 8.28
CA ALA A 288 27.46 -23.88 6.86
C ALA A 288 27.89 -25.26 6.32
N ASP A 289 29.02 -25.80 6.78
CA ASP A 289 29.55 -27.11 6.37
C ASP A 289 29.12 -28.27 7.30
N TYR A 290 28.12 -28.08 8.17
CA TYR A 290 27.74 -29.11 9.15
C TYR A 290 27.28 -30.41 8.46
N LEU A 291 26.54 -30.28 7.35
CA LEU A 291 26.01 -31.40 6.57
C LEU A 291 27.08 -32.20 5.80
N ALA A 292 28.35 -31.75 5.80
CA ALA A 292 29.46 -32.47 5.20
C ALA A 292 29.87 -33.66 6.08
N ILE A 293 29.14 -34.77 5.95
CA ILE A 293 29.31 -36.03 6.68
C ILE A 293 29.31 -37.18 5.66
N SER A 294 30.35 -38.01 5.63
CA SER A 294 30.48 -39.07 4.61
C SER A 294 29.36 -40.12 4.70
N GLU A 295 29.11 -40.66 5.90
CA GLU A 295 28.12 -41.72 6.13
C GLU A 295 27.16 -41.35 7.28
N PRO A 296 26.23 -40.40 7.06
CA PRO A 296 25.36 -39.91 8.12
C PRO A 296 24.28 -40.93 8.47
N LYS A 297 24.02 -41.14 9.76
CA LYS A 297 22.77 -41.75 10.25
C LYS A 297 21.65 -40.71 10.18
N VAL A 298 21.12 -40.50 8.97
CA VAL A 298 20.17 -39.43 8.63
C VAL A 298 19.02 -39.32 9.63
N ASP A 299 18.32 -40.42 9.91
CA ASP A 299 17.17 -40.42 10.83
C ASP A 299 17.52 -39.89 12.23
N LYS A 300 18.68 -40.29 12.77
CA LYS A 300 19.12 -39.84 14.10
C LYS A 300 19.46 -38.35 14.12
N LEU A 301 20.16 -37.87 13.09
CA LEU A 301 20.50 -36.44 12.98
C LEU A 301 19.23 -35.60 12.85
N ILE A 302 18.34 -35.98 11.94
CA ILE A 302 17.09 -35.26 11.71
C ILE A 302 16.19 -35.27 12.95
N SER A 303 16.05 -36.41 13.65
CA SER A 303 15.33 -36.44 14.93
C SER A 303 15.98 -35.53 15.97
N GLY A 304 17.32 -35.47 16.01
CA GLY A 304 18.06 -34.57 16.89
C GLY A 304 17.89 -33.10 16.55
N PHE A 305 17.94 -32.74 15.26
CA PHE A 305 17.72 -31.38 14.78
C PHE A 305 16.32 -30.90 15.12
N LYS A 306 15.30 -31.75 14.90
CA LYS A 306 13.92 -31.45 15.32
C LYS A 306 13.78 -31.30 16.83
N LEU A 307 14.42 -32.17 17.61
CA LEU A 307 14.40 -32.11 19.07
C LEU A 307 14.94 -30.78 19.60
N LEU A 308 15.99 -30.26 18.97
CA LEU A 308 16.66 -29.02 19.35
C LEU A 308 16.12 -27.78 18.61
N ASN A 309 15.12 -27.94 17.74
CA ASN A 309 14.64 -26.89 16.83
C ASN A 309 15.77 -26.22 16.02
N VAL A 310 16.72 -27.01 15.52
CA VAL A 310 17.79 -26.54 14.64
C VAL A 310 17.19 -26.03 13.34
N SER A 311 17.68 -24.86 12.91
CA SER A 311 17.34 -24.24 11.65
C SER A 311 18.62 -23.67 11.04
N PHE A 312 19.10 -24.27 9.94
CA PHE A 312 20.34 -23.85 9.30
C PHE A 312 20.23 -22.43 8.74
N VAL A 313 21.08 -21.52 9.21
CA VAL A 313 21.20 -20.14 8.71
C VAL A 313 21.76 -20.15 7.28
N SER A 314 22.73 -21.02 7.01
CA SER A 314 23.28 -21.22 5.68
C SER A 314 23.72 -22.67 5.48
N ILE A 315 23.71 -23.12 4.21
CA ILE A 315 24.10 -24.50 3.86
C ILE A 315 25.10 -24.47 2.71
N ASN A 316 26.30 -25.02 2.93
CA ASN A 316 27.25 -25.27 1.86
C ASN A 316 26.94 -26.59 1.13
N PHE A 317 26.09 -26.51 0.11
CA PHE A 317 25.65 -27.68 -0.65
C PHE A 317 26.79 -28.42 -1.36
N LYS A 318 27.90 -27.74 -1.72
CA LYS A 318 29.01 -28.36 -2.47
C LYS A 318 29.62 -29.55 -1.72
N ASN A 319 29.71 -29.44 -0.40
CA ASN A 319 30.30 -30.45 0.47
C ASN A 319 29.27 -31.29 1.22
N ALA A 320 27.99 -30.89 1.17
CA ALA A 320 26.92 -31.54 1.92
C ALA A 320 26.66 -32.98 1.43
N ASN A 321 26.33 -33.86 2.37
CA ASN A 321 25.80 -35.16 2.02
C ASN A 321 24.40 -35.01 1.43
N LYS A 322 24.17 -35.54 0.22
CA LYS A 322 22.91 -35.39 -0.52
C LYS A 322 21.71 -35.93 0.25
N ALA A 323 21.80 -37.14 0.80
CA ALA A 323 20.68 -37.75 1.53
C ALA A 323 20.32 -36.97 2.80
N LEU A 324 21.33 -36.41 3.49
CA LEU A 324 21.10 -35.56 4.66
C LEU A 324 20.51 -34.20 4.27
N PHE A 325 21.01 -33.59 3.19
CA PHE A 325 20.46 -32.35 2.64
C PHE A 325 19.00 -32.51 2.23
N ASP A 326 18.68 -33.59 1.51
CA ASP A 326 17.30 -33.89 1.10
C ASP A 326 16.40 -34.02 2.33
N ALA A 327 16.85 -34.70 3.39
CA ALA A 327 16.08 -34.82 4.63
C ALA A 327 15.93 -33.48 5.39
N VAL A 328 16.94 -32.61 5.37
CA VAL A 328 16.85 -31.23 5.90
C VAL A 328 15.80 -30.42 5.12
N TYR A 329 15.80 -30.53 3.80
CA TYR A 329 14.81 -29.90 2.93
C TYR A 329 13.39 -30.42 3.22
N GLN A 330 13.20 -31.74 3.28
CA GLN A 330 11.90 -32.38 3.52
C GLN A 330 11.28 -32.03 4.88
N HIS A 331 12.10 -31.59 5.84
CA HIS A 331 11.66 -31.23 7.17
C HIS A 331 11.78 -29.74 7.50
N SER A 332 12.08 -28.92 6.50
CA SER A 332 12.15 -27.46 6.64
C SER A 332 13.08 -27.00 7.77
N LEU A 333 14.22 -27.67 7.94
CA LEU A 333 15.18 -27.41 9.02
C LEU A 333 16.18 -26.30 8.65
N TYR A 334 15.73 -25.25 7.96
CA TYR A 334 16.56 -24.15 7.47
C TYR A 334 15.80 -22.84 7.53
N ASP A 335 16.51 -21.74 7.76
CA ASP A 335 15.88 -20.43 7.89
C ASP A 335 15.32 -19.94 6.54
N ILE A 336 14.19 -19.24 6.61
CA ILE A 336 13.63 -18.50 5.48
C ILE A 336 14.48 -17.24 5.26
N ASN A 337 15.52 -17.40 4.44
CA ASN A 337 16.36 -16.31 3.98
C ASN A 337 16.67 -16.46 2.47
N SER A 338 17.13 -15.37 1.86
CA SER A 338 17.37 -15.31 0.41
C SER A 338 18.38 -16.38 -0.06
N ALA A 339 19.43 -16.65 0.72
CA ALA A 339 20.46 -17.64 0.37
C ALA A 339 19.90 -19.07 0.38
N ASN A 340 19.17 -19.46 1.42
CA ASN A 340 18.57 -20.78 1.54
C ASN A 340 17.46 -21.01 0.51
N LEU A 341 16.58 -20.02 0.27
CA LEU A 341 15.55 -20.16 -0.76
C LEU A 341 16.15 -20.29 -2.16
N THR A 342 17.16 -19.47 -2.48
CA THR A 342 17.91 -19.60 -3.74
C THR A 342 18.55 -20.98 -3.86
N LEU A 343 19.09 -21.51 -2.76
CA LEU A 343 19.65 -22.86 -2.74
C LEU A 343 18.57 -23.92 -3.01
N MET A 344 17.41 -23.85 -2.37
CA MET A 344 16.33 -24.83 -2.57
C MET A 344 15.75 -24.75 -3.98
N LEU A 345 15.47 -23.54 -4.48
CA LEU A 345 14.98 -23.34 -5.85
C LEU A 345 16.01 -23.81 -6.89
N SER A 346 17.30 -23.58 -6.66
CA SER A 346 18.34 -23.97 -7.63
C SER A 346 18.72 -25.44 -7.59
N LYS A 347 18.73 -26.08 -6.41
CA LYS A 347 19.19 -27.48 -6.27
C LYS A 347 18.07 -28.49 -6.22
N VAL A 348 16.93 -28.14 -5.64
CA VAL A 348 15.77 -29.04 -5.55
C VAL A 348 14.84 -28.84 -6.75
N TYR A 349 14.46 -27.60 -7.06
CA TYR A 349 13.60 -27.32 -8.23
C TYR A 349 14.37 -27.24 -9.54
N THR A 350 15.71 -27.25 -9.49
CA THR A 350 16.60 -27.19 -10.66
C THR A 350 16.47 -25.91 -11.51
N LEU A 351 16.12 -24.80 -10.87
CA LEU A 351 15.98 -23.48 -11.49
C LEU A 351 17.32 -22.72 -11.48
N ASN A 352 17.80 -22.27 -12.65
CA ASN A 352 19.15 -21.70 -12.75
C ASN A 352 19.17 -20.17 -12.97
N SER A 353 18.02 -19.52 -13.02
CA SER A 353 17.92 -18.07 -13.24
C SER A 353 17.91 -17.35 -11.88
N GLU A 354 19.04 -16.75 -11.51
CA GLU A 354 19.13 -15.94 -10.29
C GLU A 354 18.18 -14.73 -10.33
N ASP A 355 17.97 -14.17 -11.51
CA ASP A 355 17.06 -13.03 -11.74
C ASP A 355 15.60 -13.42 -11.51
N ASP A 356 15.15 -14.55 -12.09
CA ASP A 356 13.79 -15.05 -11.84
C ASP A 356 13.62 -15.47 -10.37
N ILE A 357 14.64 -16.09 -9.75
CA ILE A 357 14.58 -16.43 -8.32
C ILE A 357 14.42 -15.17 -7.46
N ARG A 358 15.03 -14.06 -7.85
CA ARG A 358 14.93 -12.80 -7.11
C ARG A 358 13.59 -12.11 -7.30
N HIS A 359 13.14 -11.97 -8.55
CA HIS A 359 11.99 -11.12 -8.89
C HIS A 359 10.68 -11.88 -9.06
N LYS A 360 10.71 -13.21 -9.29
CA LYS A 360 9.55 -14.11 -9.43
C LYS A 360 9.50 -15.17 -8.32
N ASN A 361 10.02 -14.85 -7.14
CA ASN A 361 10.32 -15.85 -6.11
C ASN A 361 9.08 -16.68 -5.73
N TYR A 362 7.95 -16.03 -5.44
CA TYR A 362 6.78 -16.74 -4.93
C TYR A 362 6.10 -17.57 -6.02
N THR A 363 6.11 -17.07 -7.26
CA THR A 363 5.71 -17.84 -8.44
C THR A 363 6.52 -19.12 -8.58
N LEU A 364 7.85 -19.02 -8.42
CA LEU A 364 8.73 -20.18 -8.51
C LEU A 364 8.52 -21.14 -7.35
N VAL A 365 8.37 -20.65 -6.11
CA VAL A 365 8.01 -21.48 -4.94
C VAL A 365 6.72 -22.27 -5.20
N MET A 366 5.70 -21.58 -5.71
CA MET A 366 4.36 -22.13 -5.96
C MET A 366 4.25 -22.92 -7.28
N SER A 367 5.31 -23.00 -8.09
CA SER A 367 5.37 -23.90 -9.25
C SER A 367 5.26 -25.38 -8.87
N GLN A 368 5.54 -25.72 -7.61
CA GLN A 368 5.32 -27.02 -7.00
C GLN A 368 4.56 -26.86 -5.66
N PRO A 369 3.22 -26.71 -5.69
CA PRO A 369 2.43 -26.34 -4.52
C PRO A 369 2.41 -27.41 -3.42
N ASP A 370 2.60 -28.69 -3.78
CA ASP A 370 2.62 -29.83 -2.84
C ASP A 370 4.02 -30.09 -2.24
N SER A 371 5.00 -29.25 -2.54
CA SER A 371 6.37 -29.42 -2.07
C SER A 371 6.54 -29.04 -0.59
N PRO A 372 7.58 -29.56 0.09
CA PRO A 372 7.96 -29.09 1.43
C PRO A 372 8.26 -27.58 1.47
N LEU A 373 8.86 -27.02 0.41
CA LEU A 373 9.18 -25.59 0.34
C LEU A 373 7.93 -24.73 0.30
N ALA A 374 6.97 -25.04 -0.58
CA ALA A 374 5.71 -24.30 -0.68
C ALA A 374 4.91 -24.37 0.62
N SER A 375 4.83 -25.56 1.24
CA SER A 375 4.19 -25.70 2.55
C SER A 375 4.89 -24.87 3.63
N TYR A 376 6.22 -24.87 3.64
CA TYR A 376 7.01 -24.11 4.61
C TYR A 376 6.80 -22.60 4.46
N VAL A 377 6.93 -22.08 3.24
CA VAL A 377 6.68 -20.67 2.92
C VAL A 377 5.26 -20.25 3.29
N ASN A 378 4.24 -21.04 2.93
CA ASN A 378 2.84 -20.70 3.23
C ASN A 378 2.49 -20.71 4.72
N ASN A 379 3.19 -21.51 5.52
CA ASN A 379 3.04 -21.51 6.98
C ASN A 379 3.71 -20.30 7.65
N HIS A 380 4.69 -19.70 6.98
CA HIS A 380 5.48 -18.55 7.46
C HIS A 380 5.43 -17.38 6.47
N ILE A 381 4.27 -17.18 5.83
CA ILE A 381 4.14 -16.30 4.66
C ILE A 381 4.50 -14.83 4.98
N SER A 382 4.24 -14.39 6.21
CA SER A 382 4.57 -13.03 6.66
C SER A 382 6.08 -12.80 6.70
N ASP A 383 6.85 -13.66 7.38
CA ASP A 383 8.32 -13.57 7.46
C ASP A 383 8.96 -13.73 6.08
N TYR A 384 8.42 -14.66 5.29
CA TYR A 384 8.83 -14.87 3.89
C TYR A 384 8.65 -13.60 3.06
N LEU A 385 7.48 -12.95 3.14
CA LEU A 385 7.18 -11.79 2.33
C LEU A 385 8.12 -10.62 2.68
N ASP A 386 8.39 -10.39 3.97
CA ASP A 386 9.36 -9.39 4.40
C ASP A 386 10.77 -9.63 3.84
N MET A 387 11.17 -10.90 3.80
CA MET A 387 12.44 -11.31 3.22
C MET A 387 12.48 -11.09 1.70
N VAL A 388 11.41 -11.45 0.97
CA VAL A 388 11.32 -11.23 -0.48
C VAL A 388 11.37 -9.74 -0.80
N ILE A 389 10.55 -8.92 -0.14
CA ILE A 389 10.52 -7.46 -0.34
C ILE A 389 11.91 -6.86 -0.09
N SER A 390 12.62 -7.33 0.95
CA SER A 390 13.95 -6.82 1.30
C SER A 390 15.06 -7.23 0.33
N SER A 391 14.84 -8.27 -0.48
CA SER A 391 15.85 -8.84 -1.39
C SER A 391 15.50 -8.73 -2.88
N CYS A 392 14.36 -8.13 -3.23
CA CYS A 392 13.86 -8.03 -4.60
C CYS A 392 14.43 -6.86 -5.43
N ASP A 393 15.40 -6.10 -4.91
CA ASP A 393 15.94 -4.88 -5.52
C ASP A 393 14.86 -3.87 -5.99
N GLY A 394 13.72 -3.83 -5.29
CA GLY A 394 12.60 -2.93 -5.57
C GLY A 394 11.69 -3.38 -6.72
N SER A 395 11.82 -4.61 -7.22
CA SER A 395 11.03 -5.13 -8.33
C SER A 395 10.54 -6.56 -8.09
N ILE A 396 9.25 -6.77 -8.20
CA ILE A 396 8.58 -8.07 -8.14
C ILE A 396 7.74 -8.25 -9.42
N VAL A 397 7.99 -9.33 -10.14
CA VAL A 397 7.33 -9.71 -11.40
C VAL A 397 6.67 -11.09 -11.28
N ASP A 398 6.18 -11.43 -10.09
CA ASP A 398 5.37 -12.63 -9.85
C ASP A 398 4.14 -12.64 -10.76
N ASP A 399 3.70 -13.83 -11.17
CA ASP A 399 2.53 -13.98 -12.04
C ASP A 399 1.26 -13.46 -11.34
N GLU A 400 0.31 -12.91 -12.09
CA GLU A 400 -0.88 -12.25 -11.53
C GLU A 400 -1.66 -13.13 -10.54
N SER A 401 -1.85 -14.43 -10.83
CA SER A 401 -2.53 -15.34 -9.91
C SER A 401 -1.84 -15.45 -8.54
N ILE A 402 -0.51 -15.32 -8.53
CA ILE A 402 0.30 -15.34 -7.32
C ILE A 402 0.19 -14.01 -6.59
N VAL A 403 0.24 -12.89 -7.31
CA VAL A 403 -0.02 -11.55 -6.77
C VAL A 403 -1.38 -11.52 -6.05
N LEU A 404 -2.44 -11.98 -6.70
CA LEU A 404 -3.78 -12.06 -6.11
C LEU A 404 -3.80 -12.94 -4.85
N SER A 405 -3.11 -14.08 -4.88
CA SER A 405 -3.00 -14.96 -3.70
C SER A 405 -2.29 -14.31 -2.50
N VAL A 406 -1.38 -13.35 -2.74
CA VAL A 406 -0.72 -12.55 -1.69
C VAL A 406 -1.67 -11.47 -1.19
N LEU A 407 -2.30 -10.71 -2.09
CA LEU A 407 -3.19 -9.60 -1.73
C LEU A 407 -4.43 -10.09 -0.95
N ASN A 408 -4.94 -11.27 -1.27
CA ASN A 408 -6.10 -11.89 -0.61
C ASN A 408 -5.72 -12.76 0.59
N ASN A 409 -4.44 -12.84 0.97
CA ASN A 409 -4.03 -13.66 2.11
C ASN A 409 -4.32 -12.96 3.45
N GLU A 410 -5.20 -13.55 4.27
CA GLU A 410 -5.54 -13.02 5.60
C GLU A 410 -4.37 -13.08 6.60
N LYS A 411 -3.34 -13.91 6.36
CA LYS A 411 -2.17 -14.00 7.24
C LYS A 411 -1.13 -12.90 6.99
N ILE A 412 -1.32 -12.09 5.96
CA ILE A 412 -0.42 -11.00 5.58
C ILE A 412 -1.10 -9.69 5.98
N SER A 413 -0.38 -8.83 6.70
CA SER A 413 -0.95 -7.55 7.13
C SER A 413 -1.08 -6.58 5.96
N ASP A 414 -1.99 -5.61 6.08
CA ASP A 414 -2.18 -4.59 5.04
C ASP A 414 -0.91 -3.76 4.85
N GLU A 415 -0.13 -3.48 5.90
CA GLU A 415 1.16 -2.80 5.75
C GLU A 415 2.17 -3.60 4.91
N GLN A 416 2.17 -4.93 5.03
CA GLN A 416 3.02 -5.79 4.21
C GLN A 416 2.53 -5.83 2.75
N LYS A 417 1.22 -5.88 2.53
CA LYS A 417 0.62 -5.80 1.18
C LYS A 417 0.94 -4.48 0.49
N GLU A 418 0.88 -3.36 1.21
CA GLU A 418 1.29 -2.05 0.71
C GLU A 418 2.76 -2.03 0.28
N ARG A 419 3.67 -2.57 1.10
CA ARG A 419 5.10 -2.68 0.74
C ARG A 419 5.31 -3.60 -0.47
N TYR A 420 4.53 -4.65 -0.59
CA TYR A 420 4.54 -5.54 -1.74
C TYR A 420 4.08 -4.83 -3.02
N ILE A 421 2.94 -4.13 -3.00
CA ILE A 421 2.42 -3.32 -4.12
C ILE A 421 3.45 -2.29 -4.58
N ASN A 422 4.15 -1.63 -3.64
CA ASN A 422 5.20 -0.65 -3.95
C ASN A 422 6.38 -1.25 -4.74
N SER A 423 6.65 -2.54 -4.58
CA SER A 423 7.73 -3.25 -5.31
C SER A 423 7.21 -3.99 -6.54
N LEU A 424 5.89 -4.09 -6.71
CA LEU A 424 5.25 -4.85 -7.77
C LEU A 424 5.46 -4.18 -9.14
N GLN A 425 5.61 -4.98 -10.19
CA GLN A 425 5.61 -4.56 -11.59
C GLN A 425 4.51 -5.27 -12.40
N THR A 426 4.02 -6.41 -11.94
CA THR A 426 2.89 -7.12 -12.55
C THR A 426 1.60 -6.33 -12.35
N PHE A 427 0.81 -6.22 -13.41
CA PHE A 427 -0.50 -5.56 -13.36
C PHE A 427 -1.58 -6.51 -12.83
N VAL A 428 -2.48 -5.97 -12.02
CA VAL A 428 -3.76 -6.59 -11.65
C VAL A 428 -4.78 -6.20 -12.71
N THR A 429 -5.27 -7.21 -13.43
CA THR A 429 -6.24 -7.08 -14.53
C THR A 429 -7.61 -6.67 -14.01
N SER A 430 -8.06 -7.26 -12.90
CA SER A 430 -9.38 -7.01 -12.30
C SER A 430 -9.25 -6.63 -10.83
N LEU A 431 -9.64 -5.41 -10.47
CA LEU A 431 -9.68 -4.94 -9.08
C LEU A 431 -10.67 -5.75 -8.24
N SER A 432 -11.76 -6.20 -8.85
CA SER A 432 -12.78 -7.01 -8.17
C SER A 432 -12.28 -8.36 -7.66
N GLU A 433 -11.13 -8.85 -8.17
CA GLU A 433 -10.47 -10.06 -7.67
C GLU A 433 -9.60 -9.80 -6.43
N VAL A 434 -9.38 -8.53 -6.06
CA VAL A 434 -8.71 -8.14 -4.82
C VAL A 434 -9.76 -7.94 -3.74
N GLU A 435 -9.85 -8.90 -2.81
CA GLU A 435 -10.91 -8.97 -1.78
C GLU A 435 -10.87 -7.78 -0.81
N SER A 436 -9.67 -7.22 -0.56
CA SER A 436 -9.48 -6.06 0.30
C SER A 436 -9.57 -4.76 -0.51
N GLU A 437 -10.75 -4.13 -0.51
CA GLU A 437 -11.04 -2.90 -1.23
C GLU A 437 -10.13 -1.72 -0.80
N SER A 438 -9.61 -1.74 0.44
CA SER A 438 -8.67 -0.70 0.93
C SER A 438 -7.34 -0.66 0.17
N LEU A 439 -6.96 -1.75 -0.52
CA LEU A 439 -5.74 -1.81 -1.34
C LEU A 439 -5.95 -1.22 -2.74
N TRP A 440 -7.19 -1.00 -3.16
CA TRP A 440 -7.48 -0.55 -4.53
C TRP A 440 -6.90 0.84 -4.80
N LEU A 441 -6.98 1.75 -3.83
CA LEU A 441 -6.38 3.08 -3.91
C LEU A 441 -4.88 2.98 -4.24
N SER A 442 -4.16 2.14 -3.51
CA SER A 442 -2.71 1.94 -3.70
C SER A 442 -2.37 1.30 -5.03
N LEU A 443 -3.22 0.38 -5.53
CA LEU A 443 -3.06 -0.20 -6.87
C LEU A 443 -3.26 0.84 -7.98
N LEU A 444 -4.20 1.78 -7.82
CA LEU A 444 -4.41 2.90 -8.75
C LEU A 444 -3.24 3.90 -8.72
N ASP A 445 -2.87 4.35 -7.52
CA ASP A 445 -1.83 5.37 -7.32
C ASP A 445 -0.44 4.93 -7.81
N LYS A 446 -0.19 3.61 -7.82
CA LYS A 446 1.08 3.01 -8.31
C LYS A 446 1.01 2.52 -9.75
N ASP A 447 -0.10 2.76 -10.45
CA ASP A 447 -0.35 2.26 -11.80
C ASP A 447 -0.09 0.75 -11.87
N ARG A 448 -0.66 0.00 -10.91
CA ARG A 448 -0.60 -1.47 -10.82
C ARG A 448 -1.91 -2.14 -11.14
N ALA A 449 -3.01 -1.40 -11.21
CA ALA A 449 -4.23 -1.87 -11.84
C ALA A 449 -4.22 -1.59 -13.35
N VAL A 450 -4.79 -2.48 -14.16
CA VAL A 450 -5.09 -2.19 -15.57
C VAL A 450 -6.17 -1.12 -15.62
N CYS A 451 -5.95 -0.03 -16.35
CA CYS A 451 -6.97 0.99 -16.57
C CYS A 451 -8.00 0.50 -17.60
N SER A 452 -9.01 -0.23 -17.09
CA SER A 452 -10.14 -0.74 -17.84
C SER A 452 -11.45 -0.11 -17.35
N GLU A 453 -12.48 -0.18 -18.17
CA GLU A 453 -13.80 0.34 -17.83
C GLU A 453 -14.41 -0.41 -16.63
N GLU A 454 -14.19 -1.72 -16.54
CA GLU A 454 -14.64 -2.53 -15.40
C GLU A 454 -13.99 -2.07 -14.10
N ASN A 455 -12.66 -1.86 -14.09
CA ASN A 455 -11.96 -1.39 -12.90
C ASN A 455 -12.37 0.04 -12.50
N ILE A 456 -12.61 0.92 -13.46
CA ILE A 456 -13.12 2.28 -13.19
C ILE A 456 -14.51 2.21 -12.53
N VAL A 457 -15.40 1.36 -13.04
CA VAL A 457 -16.76 1.21 -12.49
C VAL A 457 -16.71 0.59 -11.10
N SER A 458 -15.95 -0.47 -10.89
CA SER A 458 -15.81 -1.11 -9.59
C SER A 458 -15.25 -0.14 -8.55
N TYR A 459 -14.17 0.57 -8.87
CA TYR A 459 -13.60 1.55 -7.95
C TYR A 459 -14.59 2.68 -7.64
N PHE A 460 -15.23 3.24 -8.67
CA PHE A 460 -16.25 4.29 -8.53
C PHE A 460 -17.41 3.86 -7.64
N GLU A 461 -17.87 2.61 -7.76
CA GLU A 461 -18.93 2.04 -6.93
C GLU A 461 -18.51 1.95 -5.46
N HIS A 462 -17.26 1.51 -5.19
CA HIS A 462 -16.73 1.38 -3.83
C HIS A 462 -16.63 2.74 -3.11
N ILE A 463 -16.08 3.76 -3.77
CA ILE A 463 -15.90 5.10 -3.16
C ILE A 463 -17.13 6.02 -3.31
N ASP A 464 -18.16 5.58 -4.05
CA ASP A 464 -19.35 6.36 -4.44
C ASP A 464 -19.01 7.74 -5.05
N GLY A 465 -18.00 7.80 -5.93
CA GLY A 465 -17.53 9.07 -6.48
C GLY A 465 -16.31 8.98 -7.41
N LEU A 466 -15.92 10.14 -7.95
CA LEU A 466 -14.64 10.33 -8.64
C LEU A 466 -13.72 11.08 -7.67
N ASP A 467 -12.80 10.36 -7.01
CA ASP A 467 -11.75 10.96 -6.21
C ASP A 467 -10.52 11.34 -7.08
N ASP A 468 -9.57 12.05 -6.48
CA ASP A 468 -8.37 12.52 -7.18
C ASP A 468 -7.56 11.35 -7.77
N SER A 469 -7.47 10.22 -7.06
CA SER A 469 -6.75 9.03 -7.51
C SER A 469 -7.37 8.39 -8.75
N LEU A 470 -8.69 8.22 -8.80
CA LEU A 470 -9.36 7.70 -9.99
C LEU A 470 -9.27 8.68 -11.16
N ILE A 471 -9.37 9.99 -10.91
CA ILE A 471 -9.22 11.03 -11.93
C ILE A 471 -7.81 10.99 -12.53
N GLU A 472 -6.77 10.96 -11.69
CA GLU A 472 -5.39 10.86 -12.14
C GLU A 472 -5.14 9.56 -12.91
N PHE A 473 -5.63 8.43 -12.40
CA PHE A 473 -5.52 7.13 -13.05
C PHE A 473 -6.11 7.14 -14.48
N ILE A 474 -7.28 7.75 -14.65
CA ILE A 474 -7.94 7.93 -15.96
C ILE A 474 -7.15 8.90 -16.85
N ASN A 475 -6.59 9.98 -16.30
CA ASN A 475 -5.83 10.96 -17.06
C ASN A 475 -4.47 10.43 -17.53
N ARG A 476 -3.82 9.55 -16.75
CA ARG A 476 -2.52 8.95 -17.07
C ARG A 476 -2.60 7.88 -18.16
N THR A 477 -3.76 7.24 -18.34
CA THR A 477 -3.91 6.15 -19.32
C THR A 477 -3.89 6.65 -20.76
N ASP A 478 -3.27 5.90 -21.67
CA ASP A 478 -3.42 6.10 -23.12
C ASP A 478 -4.54 5.24 -23.72
N VAL A 479 -5.12 4.33 -22.93
CA VAL A 479 -6.20 3.44 -23.37
C VAL A 479 -7.44 4.26 -23.74
N GLU A 480 -8.09 3.87 -24.84
CA GLU A 480 -9.36 4.43 -25.27
C GLU A 480 -10.50 3.70 -24.56
N LEU A 481 -11.12 4.39 -23.60
CA LEU A 481 -12.16 3.83 -22.74
C LEU A 481 -13.54 3.97 -23.38
N ASN A 482 -14.33 2.90 -23.36
CA ASN A 482 -15.67 2.83 -23.93
C ASN A 482 -16.65 2.02 -23.05
N PHE A 483 -17.51 2.72 -22.30
CA PHE A 483 -18.51 2.13 -21.41
C PHE A 483 -19.75 1.54 -22.10
N GLN A 484 -19.82 1.47 -23.44
CA GLN A 484 -21.01 0.94 -24.12
C GLN A 484 -21.24 -0.55 -23.89
N ASN A 485 -20.16 -1.32 -23.76
CA ASN A 485 -20.23 -2.79 -23.63
C ASN A 485 -20.15 -3.27 -22.18
N VAL A 486 -19.98 -2.35 -21.24
CA VAL A 486 -19.84 -2.68 -19.81
C VAL A 486 -21.22 -2.85 -19.20
N ASN A 487 -21.40 -3.93 -18.45
CA ASN A 487 -22.64 -4.20 -17.75
C ASN A 487 -22.71 -3.36 -16.47
N ILE A 488 -23.12 -2.10 -16.59
CA ILE A 488 -23.34 -1.17 -15.49
C ILE A 488 -24.84 -1.06 -15.26
N ASP A 489 -25.30 -1.14 -14.01
CA ASP A 489 -26.70 -0.87 -13.70
C ASP A 489 -27.06 0.60 -14.02
N ASP A 490 -28.33 0.85 -14.36
CA ASP A 490 -28.78 2.17 -14.81
C ASP A 490 -28.61 3.27 -13.74
N GLU A 491 -28.65 2.91 -12.44
CA GLU A 491 -28.50 3.87 -11.34
C GLU A 491 -27.04 4.30 -11.21
N LEU A 492 -26.11 3.35 -11.12
CA LEU A 492 -24.67 3.59 -11.06
C LEU A 492 -24.17 4.28 -12.32
N LYS A 493 -24.66 3.87 -13.50
CA LYS A 493 -24.35 4.54 -14.77
C LYS A 493 -24.80 6.01 -14.76
N GLY A 494 -25.98 6.28 -14.20
CA GLY A 494 -26.50 7.63 -14.02
C GLY A 494 -25.70 8.46 -13.01
N LYS A 495 -25.21 7.86 -11.92
CA LYS A 495 -24.30 8.49 -10.96
C LYS A 495 -22.96 8.83 -11.61
N LEU A 496 -22.31 7.85 -12.23
CA LEU A 496 -21.03 8.02 -12.92
C LEU A 496 -21.10 9.13 -13.96
N PHE A 497 -22.16 9.15 -14.78
CA PHE A 497 -22.39 10.21 -15.75
C PHE A 497 -22.46 11.59 -15.10
N LYS A 498 -23.22 11.76 -14.01
CA LYS A 498 -23.33 13.05 -13.31
C LYS A 498 -22.00 13.47 -12.68
N SER A 499 -21.24 12.52 -12.11
CA SER A 499 -19.93 12.78 -11.53
C SER A 499 -18.92 13.22 -12.59
N ILE A 500 -18.91 12.58 -13.77
CA ILE A 500 -18.08 13.00 -14.90
C ILE A 500 -18.48 14.40 -15.37
N VAL A 501 -19.78 14.71 -15.50
CA VAL A 501 -20.27 16.02 -15.98
C VAL A 501 -19.67 17.18 -15.18
N ILE A 502 -19.58 17.05 -13.87
CA ILE A 502 -19.08 18.09 -12.96
C ILE A 502 -17.57 18.01 -12.69
N CYS A 503 -16.87 17.01 -13.23
CA CYS A 503 -15.44 16.81 -13.00
C CYS A 503 -14.62 17.68 -13.97
N ASN A 504 -14.00 18.73 -13.45
CA ASN A 504 -13.16 19.65 -14.23
C ASN A 504 -11.71 19.17 -14.37
N ASP A 505 -11.25 18.27 -13.50
CA ASP A 505 -9.85 17.82 -13.43
C ASP A 505 -9.52 16.72 -14.44
N LEU A 506 -10.52 16.05 -15.02
CA LEU A 506 -10.33 15.22 -16.21
C LEU A 506 -9.81 16.07 -17.36
N SER A 507 -8.90 15.54 -18.18
CA SER A 507 -8.48 16.22 -19.41
C SER A 507 -9.63 16.31 -20.43
N ASN A 508 -9.59 17.29 -21.35
CA ASN A 508 -10.70 17.48 -22.32
C ASN A 508 -10.95 16.27 -23.21
N ASP A 509 -9.89 15.62 -23.69
CA ASP A 509 -10.01 14.40 -24.52
C ASP A 509 -10.64 13.24 -23.74
N LYS A 510 -10.16 12.98 -22.52
CA LYS A 510 -10.72 11.91 -21.67
C LYS A 510 -12.16 12.20 -21.30
N TYR A 511 -12.45 13.42 -20.83
CA TYR A 511 -13.81 13.85 -20.50
C TYR A 511 -14.79 13.62 -21.67
N GLU A 512 -14.44 14.07 -22.88
CA GLU A 512 -15.26 13.92 -24.08
C GLU A 512 -15.54 12.45 -24.41
N LYS A 513 -14.51 11.61 -24.41
CA LYS A 513 -14.65 10.17 -24.73
C LYS A 513 -15.52 9.44 -23.70
N LEU A 514 -15.26 9.65 -22.41
CA LEU A 514 -15.98 8.98 -21.33
C LEU A 514 -17.46 9.36 -21.36
N ILE A 515 -17.77 10.65 -21.41
CA ILE A 515 -19.15 11.13 -21.37
C ILE A 515 -19.96 10.67 -22.60
N CYS A 516 -19.34 10.63 -23.78
CA CYS A 516 -19.98 10.13 -24.99
C CYS A 516 -20.22 8.61 -24.95
N SER A 517 -19.29 7.84 -24.39
CA SER A 517 -19.43 6.38 -24.34
C SER A 517 -20.57 5.90 -23.43
N LEU A 518 -20.94 6.68 -22.40
CA LEU A 518 -22.08 6.36 -21.52
C LEU A 518 -23.43 6.47 -22.24
N ASN A 519 -23.52 7.19 -23.37
CA ASN A 519 -24.72 7.35 -24.18
C ASN A 519 -25.94 7.88 -23.39
N LEU A 520 -25.68 8.80 -22.44
CA LEU A 520 -26.69 9.49 -21.65
C LEU A 520 -26.78 10.98 -22.04
N ILE A 521 -27.97 11.56 -21.91
CA ILE A 521 -28.25 12.95 -22.26
C ILE A 521 -29.22 13.59 -21.27
N TYR A 522 -29.16 14.91 -21.11
CA TYR A 522 -30.12 15.68 -20.34
C TYR A 522 -31.38 15.98 -21.18
N LYS A 523 -32.33 15.05 -21.18
CA LYS A 523 -33.54 15.14 -22.03
C LYS A 523 -34.47 16.30 -21.65
N THR A 524 -34.74 16.50 -20.36
CA THR A 524 -35.84 17.35 -19.88
C THR A 524 -35.41 18.47 -18.94
N SER A 525 -34.32 18.27 -18.21
CA SER A 525 -33.74 19.29 -17.33
C SER A 525 -32.24 19.11 -17.24
N PHE A 526 -31.53 20.23 -17.17
CA PHE A 526 -30.10 20.32 -16.89
C PHE A 526 -29.95 21.26 -15.70
N SER A 527 -29.24 20.81 -14.66
CA SER A 527 -29.12 21.54 -13.40
C SER A 527 -27.73 21.38 -12.74
N ALA A 528 -26.74 20.90 -13.49
CA ALA A 528 -25.39 20.78 -12.98
C ALA A 528 -24.73 22.16 -12.98
N SER A 529 -24.01 22.48 -11.90
CA SER A 529 -23.29 23.75 -11.71
C SER A 529 -21.77 23.51 -11.72
N ASN A 530 -20.98 24.59 -11.76
CA ASN A 530 -19.51 24.56 -11.66
C ASN A 530 -18.80 23.77 -12.77
N ILE A 531 -19.30 23.83 -14.00
CA ILE A 531 -18.66 23.19 -15.16
C ILE A 531 -17.75 24.21 -15.84
N ALA A 532 -16.49 23.84 -16.07
CA ALA A 532 -15.54 24.69 -16.79
C ALA A 532 -16.01 24.98 -18.23
N GLY A 533 -15.66 26.17 -18.74
CA GLY A 533 -16.23 26.66 -20.01
C GLY A 533 -15.89 25.79 -21.23
N ASP A 534 -14.73 25.14 -21.27
CA ASP A 534 -14.34 24.18 -22.29
C ASP A 534 -15.12 22.86 -22.19
N LYS A 535 -15.31 22.31 -20.99
CA LYS A 535 -16.17 21.15 -20.72
C LYS A 535 -17.61 21.41 -21.12
N PHE A 536 -18.12 22.59 -20.79
CA PHE A 536 -19.47 23.01 -21.16
C PHE A 536 -19.63 23.01 -22.69
N LYS A 537 -18.66 23.53 -23.43
CA LYS A 537 -18.68 23.50 -24.90
C LYS A 537 -18.73 22.06 -25.43
N ILE A 538 -17.96 21.13 -24.85
CA ILE A 538 -18.00 19.71 -25.19
C ILE A 538 -19.42 19.15 -25.01
N LEU A 539 -20.08 19.42 -23.87
CA LEU A 539 -21.44 18.94 -23.60
C LEU A 539 -22.46 19.47 -24.64
N VAL A 540 -22.29 20.71 -25.09
CA VAL A 540 -23.12 21.33 -26.13
C VAL A 540 -22.84 20.72 -27.51
N ASP A 541 -21.57 20.63 -27.91
CA ASP A 541 -21.16 20.11 -29.23
C ASP A 541 -21.53 18.64 -29.41
N LYS A 542 -21.52 17.86 -28.33
CA LYS A 542 -21.94 16.45 -28.32
C LYS A 542 -23.44 16.26 -28.12
N ASN A 543 -24.21 17.35 -28.06
CA ASN A 543 -25.67 17.33 -27.92
C ASN A 543 -26.13 16.58 -26.65
N ILE A 544 -25.31 16.63 -25.60
CA ILE A 544 -25.60 16.05 -24.27
C ILE A 544 -26.57 16.95 -23.53
N ILE A 545 -26.36 18.27 -23.62
CA ILE A 545 -27.32 19.29 -23.18
C ILE A 545 -28.08 19.76 -24.42
N ARG A 546 -29.38 19.43 -24.49
CA ARG A 546 -30.24 19.81 -25.61
C ARG A 546 -30.96 21.12 -25.35
N MET A 547 -31.13 21.90 -26.42
CA MET A 547 -31.92 23.13 -26.40
C MET A 547 -33.38 22.87 -25.99
N GLY A 548 -33.79 23.54 -24.93
CA GLY A 548 -35.12 23.49 -24.34
C GLY A 548 -35.28 24.66 -23.38
N ILE A 549 -36.52 25.11 -23.13
CA ILE A 549 -36.78 26.31 -22.33
C ILE A 549 -36.28 26.18 -20.89
N THR A 550 -36.41 24.99 -20.28
CA THR A 550 -35.94 24.73 -18.92
C THR A 550 -34.41 24.80 -18.83
N GLN A 551 -33.69 24.17 -19.78
CA GLN A 551 -32.24 24.22 -19.85
C GLN A 551 -31.73 25.63 -20.18
N LEU A 552 -32.38 26.33 -21.11
CA LEU A 552 -32.02 27.69 -21.50
C LEU A 552 -32.13 28.65 -20.31
N ASN A 553 -33.22 28.60 -19.54
CA ASN A 553 -33.38 29.41 -18.33
C ASN A 553 -32.30 29.10 -17.30
N PHE A 554 -31.99 27.82 -17.06
CA PHE A 554 -30.91 27.45 -16.15
C PHE A 554 -29.54 27.97 -16.61
N ILE A 555 -29.24 27.92 -17.91
CA ILE A 555 -27.98 28.42 -18.49
C ILE A 555 -27.91 29.95 -18.42
N ARG A 556 -29.02 30.66 -18.63
CA ARG A 556 -29.08 32.13 -18.42
C ARG A 556 -28.69 32.51 -17.01
N ASP A 557 -29.19 31.77 -16.02
CA ASP A 557 -28.98 32.07 -14.61
C ASP A 557 -27.57 31.69 -14.10
N ASN A 558 -26.93 30.66 -14.69
CA ASN A 558 -25.71 30.05 -14.13
C ASN A 558 -24.48 30.07 -15.06
N TYR A 559 -24.64 30.27 -16.36
CA TYR A 559 -23.59 30.12 -17.38
C TYR A 559 -23.64 31.25 -18.42
N SER A 560 -23.67 32.50 -17.95
CA SER A 560 -23.82 33.69 -18.80
C SER A 560 -22.70 33.85 -19.84
N GLU A 561 -21.46 33.46 -19.50
CA GLU A 561 -20.32 33.49 -20.42
C GLU A 561 -20.45 32.45 -21.56
N GLN A 562 -21.12 31.33 -21.31
CA GLN A 562 -21.30 30.24 -22.28
C GLN A 562 -22.65 30.33 -23.02
N LEU A 563 -23.59 31.16 -22.56
CA LEU A 563 -24.92 31.33 -23.12
C LEU A 563 -24.90 31.62 -24.64
N SER A 564 -24.04 32.54 -25.08
CA SER A 564 -23.92 32.88 -26.50
C SER A 564 -23.51 31.67 -27.35
N TYR A 565 -22.57 30.86 -26.85
CA TYR A 565 -22.13 29.63 -27.53
C TYR A 565 -23.25 28.59 -27.60
N TYR A 566 -23.98 28.42 -26.50
CA TYR A 566 -25.10 27.48 -26.44
C TYR A 566 -26.21 27.81 -27.42
N ILE A 567 -26.58 29.10 -27.50
CA ILE A 567 -27.58 29.59 -28.45
C ILE A 567 -27.09 29.44 -29.89
N ASP A 568 -25.86 29.87 -30.20
CA ASP A 568 -25.30 29.80 -31.56
C ASP A 568 -25.33 28.37 -32.11
N LYS A 569 -24.87 27.39 -31.33
CA LYS A 569 -24.88 25.96 -31.72
C LYS A 569 -26.28 25.37 -31.92
N ASN A 570 -27.30 25.98 -31.34
CA ASN A 570 -28.67 25.49 -31.35
C ASN A 570 -29.65 26.52 -31.95
N ILE A 571 -29.18 27.45 -32.78
CA ILE A 571 -29.93 28.65 -33.15
C ILE A 571 -31.31 28.36 -33.74
N ARG A 572 -31.45 27.31 -34.57
CA ARG A 572 -32.74 26.93 -35.16
C ARG A 572 -33.76 26.55 -34.10
N VAL A 573 -33.37 25.68 -33.17
CA VAL A 573 -34.23 25.22 -32.08
C VAL A 573 -34.53 26.37 -31.11
N TYR A 574 -33.54 27.23 -30.84
CA TYR A 574 -33.74 28.43 -30.02
C TYR A 574 -34.86 29.31 -30.61
N VAL A 575 -34.80 29.64 -31.90
CA VAL A 575 -35.81 30.48 -32.56
C VAL A 575 -37.19 29.83 -32.55
N GLU A 576 -37.28 28.53 -32.80
CA GLU A 576 -38.55 27.78 -32.77
C GLU A 576 -39.19 27.75 -31.37
N LEU A 577 -38.38 27.82 -30.32
CA LEU A 577 -38.85 27.83 -28.93
C LEU A 577 -39.27 29.22 -28.44
N MET A 578 -38.96 30.30 -29.16
CA MET A 578 -39.27 31.65 -28.71
C MET A 578 -40.78 31.91 -28.70
N THR A 579 -41.28 32.40 -27.56
CA THR A 579 -42.61 32.94 -27.38
C THR A 579 -42.52 34.33 -26.75
N ILE A 580 -43.65 35.03 -26.64
CA ILE A 580 -43.72 36.34 -25.96
C ILE A 580 -43.15 36.26 -24.52
N ASP A 581 -43.30 35.12 -23.85
CA ASP A 581 -42.90 34.96 -22.45
C ASP A 581 -41.42 34.54 -22.28
N SER A 582 -40.82 33.87 -23.28
CA SER A 582 -39.45 33.33 -23.19
C SER A 582 -38.40 34.21 -23.87
N PHE A 583 -38.84 35.18 -24.69
CA PHE A 583 -38.01 36.07 -25.48
C PHE A 583 -37.24 37.08 -24.61
N ILE A 584 -35.95 37.27 -24.92
CA ILE A 584 -35.10 38.28 -24.29
C ILE A 584 -34.47 39.16 -25.36
N LEU A 585 -34.68 40.47 -25.25
CA LEU A 585 -34.22 41.44 -26.27
C LEU A 585 -32.70 41.45 -26.44
N ASP A 586 -31.94 41.41 -25.36
CA ASP A 586 -30.46 41.47 -25.41
C ASP A 586 -29.84 40.26 -26.12
N GLU A 587 -30.45 39.07 -25.95
CA GLU A 587 -30.06 37.86 -26.68
C GLU A 587 -30.33 38.03 -28.18
N ALA A 588 -31.53 38.49 -28.53
CA ALA A 588 -31.91 38.74 -29.92
C ALA A 588 -30.97 39.76 -30.59
N LEU A 589 -30.69 40.89 -29.92
CA LEU A 589 -29.76 41.91 -30.41
C LEU A 589 -28.35 41.35 -30.64
N SER A 590 -27.88 40.47 -29.77
CA SER A 590 -26.61 39.78 -29.94
C SER A 590 -26.63 38.89 -31.20
N ILE A 591 -27.69 38.10 -31.38
CA ILE A 591 -27.88 37.19 -32.52
C ILE A 591 -27.91 37.94 -33.86
N LEU A 592 -28.50 39.15 -33.92
CA LEU A 592 -28.55 39.94 -35.16
C LEU A 592 -27.14 40.22 -35.72
N SER A 593 -26.14 40.33 -34.85
CA SER A 593 -24.74 40.56 -35.21
C SER A 593 -23.98 39.29 -35.63
N TRP A 594 -24.53 38.09 -35.38
CA TRP A 594 -23.89 36.81 -35.67
C TRP A 594 -24.01 36.42 -37.15
N GLN A 595 -23.18 35.48 -37.58
CA GLN A 595 -23.22 34.88 -38.92
C GLN A 595 -24.25 33.75 -39.00
N VAL A 596 -25.52 34.10 -38.80
CA VAL A 596 -26.67 33.19 -38.87
C VAL A 596 -27.62 33.58 -39.99
N ASP A 597 -28.47 32.64 -40.39
CA ASP A 597 -29.48 32.81 -41.46
C ASP A 597 -30.38 34.03 -41.19
N ASP A 598 -30.56 34.88 -42.21
CA ASP A 598 -31.34 36.10 -42.12
C ASP A 598 -32.81 35.81 -41.78
N ASP A 599 -33.37 34.68 -42.24
CA ASP A 599 -34.75 34.30 -41.93
C ASP A 599 -34.96 34.03 -40.43
N LEU A 600 -33.94 33.49 -39.76
CA LEU A 600 -33.97 33.26 -38.31
C LEU A 600 -33.89 34.59 -37.55
N LYS A 601 -33.08 35.54 -38.03
CA LYS A 601 -33.00 36.89 -37.47
C LYS A 601 -34.34 37.62 -37.57
N VAL A 602 -34.96 37.55 -38.75
CA VAL A 602 -36.27 38.17 -39.00
C VAL A 602 -37.35 37.56 -38.08
N LYS A 603 -37.40 36.24 -37.92
CA LYS A 603 -38.33 35.59 -36.98
C LYS A 603 -38.16 36.07 -35.54
N LEU A 604 -36.93 36.30 -35.08
CA LEU A 604 -36.70 36.86 -33.74
C LEU A 604 -37.20 38.30 -33.63
N LEU A 605 -37.10 39.09 -34.70
CA LEU A 605 -37.59 40.46 -34.73
C LEU A 605 -39.13 40.55 -34.64
N GLU A 606 -39.87 39.51 -35.01
CA GLU A 606 -41.34 39.47 -34.83
C GLU A 606 -41.77 39.63 -33.36
N PHE A 607 -40.92 39.27 -32.42
CA PHE A 607 -41.17 39.42 -30.97
C PHE A 607 -40.78 40.80 -30.44
N VAL A 608 -39.98 41.56 -31.19
CA VAL A 608 -39.53 42.90 -30.79
C VAL A 608 -40.67 43.89 -30.98
N LYS A 609 -41.03 44.60 -29.91
CA LYS A 609 -42.05 45.67 -29.94
C LYS A 609 -41.46 47.06 -29.71
N THR A 610 -40.19 47.13 -29.36
CA THR A 610 -39.49 48.39 -29.12
C THR A 610 -38.83 48.90 -30.39
N PRO A 611 -38.66 50.21 -30.54
CA PRO A 611 -37.88 50.76 -31.65
C PRO A 611 -36.43 50.30 -31.60
N LEU A 612 -35.84 49.99 -32.75
CA LEU A 612 -34.46 49.56 -32.93
C LEU A 612 -33.71 50.49 -33.88
N THR A 613 -32.40 50.55 -33.66
CA THR A 613 -31.48 51.30 -34.51
C THR A 613 -30.82 50.39 -35.54
N VAL A 614 -30.69 50.89 -36.77
CA VAL A 614 -29.98 50.19 -37.86
C VAL A 614 -28.64 50.86 -38.18
N HIS A 615 -28.49 52.14 -37.83
CA HIS A 615 -27.26 52.86 -38.12
C HIS A 615 -26.07 52.32 -37.32
N GLY A 616 -24.93 52.11 -37.99
CA GLY A 616 -23.69 51.64 -37.38
C GLY A 616 -23.68 50.18 -36.94
N LYS A 617 -24.77 49.42 -37.18
CA LYS A 617 -24.90 48.01 -36.74
C LYS A 617 -24.48 46.97 -37.78
N ASN A 618 -24.28 47.37 -39.04
CA ASN A 618 -23.86 46.49 -40.14
C ASN A 618 -24.73 45.23 -40.31
N TYR A 619 -26.04 45.32 -40.06
CA TYR A 619 -26.93 44.19 -40.28
C TYR A 619 -27.12 43.89 -41.79
N PRO A 620 -27.47 42.64 -42.14
CA PRO A 620 -27.87 42.27 -43.50
C PRO A 620 -29.09 43.06 -44.00
N GLN A 621 -29.26 43.16 -45.33
CA GLN A 621 -30.30 43.98 -45.94
C GLN A 621 -31.72 43.56 -45.49
N ALA A 622 -32.02 42.26 -45.44
CA ALA A 622 -33.33 41.75 -45.01
C ALA A 622 -33.68 42.16 -43.57
N VAL A 623 -32.68 42.16 -42.68
CA VAL A 623 -32.83 42.57 -41.28
C VAL A 623 -33.04 44.08 -41.17
N ASN A 624 -32.27 44.89 -41.90
CA ASN A 624 -32.46 46.34 -41.96
C ASN A 624 -33.85 46.70 -42.46
N ASP A 625 -34.29 46.06 -43.55
CA ASP A 625 -35.58 46.29 -44.18
C ASP A 625 -36.72 45.97 -43.20
N TYR A 626 -36.66 44.82 -42.51
CA TYR A 626 -37.64 44.45 -41.51
C TYR A 626 -37.71 45.44 -40.35
N ILE A 627 -36.56 45.85 -39.80
CA ILE A 627 -36.51 46.84 -38.69
C ILE A 627 -37.11 48.17 -39.14
N LEU A 628 -36.76 48.66 -40.34
CA LEU A 628 -37.30 49.90 -40.86
C LEU A 628 -38.81 49.84 -41.11
N GLU A 629 -39.39 48.66 -41.36
CA GLU A 629 -40.82 48.49 -41.59
C GLU A 629 -41.62 48.31 -40.29
N ASN A 630 -41.09 47.56 -39.32
CA ASN A 630 -41.85 47.12 -38.14
C ASN A 630 -41.37 47.72 -36.81
N ASN A 631 -40.08 48.07 -36.70
CA ASN A 631 -39.43 48.45 -35.44
C ASN A 631 -38.63 49.75 -35.57
N PHE A 632 -39.03 50.65 -36.46
CA PHE A 632 -38.25 51.84 -36.80
C PHE A 632 -38.10 52.79 -35.60
N ASN A 633 -36.87 53.21 -35.29
CA ASN A 633 -36.60 54.31 -34.37
C ASN A 633 -36.64 55.68 -35.09
N PRO A 634 -37.65 56.54 -34.82
CA PRO A 634 -37.78 57.85 -35.48
C PRO A 634 -36.57 58.77 -35.27
N ASP A 635 -35.86 58.64 -34.14
CA ASP A 635 -34.71 59.49 -33.82
C ASP A 635 -33.55 59.32 -34.83
N GLU A 636 -33.50 58.22 -35.58
CA GLU A 636 -32.47 57.97 -36.59
C GLU A 636 -32.78 58.56 -37.96
N ILE A 637 -33.96 59.15 -38.19
CA ILE A 637 -34.39 59.56 -39.53
C ILE A 637 -33.40 60.51 -40.21
N LEU A 638 -32.82 61.47 -39.46
CA LEU A 638 -31.83 62.42 -39.99
C LEU A 638 -30.51 61.72 -40.35
N ILE A 639 -30.07 60.77 -39.52
CA ILE A 639 -28.84 60.01 -39.75
C ILE A 639 -29.01 59.12 -40.99
N LEU A 640 -30.16 58.46 -41.14
CA LEU A 640 -30.49 57.66 -42.33
C LEU A 640 -30.64 58.52 -43.58
N ALA A 641 -31.21 59.72 -43.46
CA ALA A 641 -31.32 60.66 -44.57
C ALA A 641 -29.95 61.15 -45.09
N SER A 642 -28.99 61.32 -44.18
CA SER A 642 -27.61 61.70 -44.52
C SER A 642 -26.84 60.56 -45.19
N SER A 643 -27.04 59.34 -44.71
CA SER A 643 -26.36 58.13 -45.20
C SER A 643 -27.09 57.43 -46.35
N TYR A 644 -28.27 57.88 -46.78
CA TYR A 644 -29.15 57.24 -47.78
C TYR A 644 -28.43 56.58 -48.98
N LYS A 645 -27.43 57.25 -49.56
CA LYS A 645 -26.68 56.77 -50.73
C LYS A 645 -25.89 55.47 -50.48
N THR A 646 -25.59 55.13 -49.23
CA THR A 646 -24.80 53.95 -48.86
C THR A 646 -25.63 52.70 -48.68
N TRP A 647 -26.96 52.82 -48.66
CA TRP A 647 -27.89 51.71 -48.45
C TRP A 647 -28.31 51.04 -49.77
N GLY A 648 -28.69 49.77 -49.71
CA GLY A 648 -29.22 49.01 -50.86
C GLY A 648 -30.58 49.54 -51.33
N THR A 649 -30.99 49.21 -52.56
CA THR A 649 -32.18 49.78 -53.22
C THR A 649 -33.49 49.53 -52.45
N SER A 650 -33.63 48.35 -51.84
CA SER A 650 -34.80 48.01 -51.01
C SER A 650 -34.86 48.91 -49.77
N THR A 651 -33.76 48.95 -49.00
CA THR A 651 -33.62 49.79 -47.80
C THR A 651 -33.80 51.28 -48.12
N GLN A 652 -33.30 51.76 -49.26
CA GLN A 652 -33.52 53.13 -49.74
C GLN A 652 -34.99 53.45 -49.99
N SER A 653 -35.79 52.49 -50.46
CA SER A 653 -37.23 52.69 -50.63
C SER A 653 -37.95 52.84 -49.29
N LEU A 654 -37.55 52.05 -48.28
CA LEU A 654 -38.09 52.13 -46.93
C LEU A 654 -37.67 53.42 -46.20
N ILE A 655 -36.40 53.83 -46.31
CA ILE A 655 -35.94 55.12 -45.78
C ILE A 655 -36.71 56.28 -46.44
N LEU A 656 -36.98 56.22 -47.75
CA LEU A 656 -37.80 57.22 -48.44
C LEU A 656 -39.22 57.26 -47.88
N SER A 657 -39.85 56.10 -47.67
CA SER A 657 -41.18 56.01 -47.05
C SER A 657 -41.21 56.63 -45.66
N ARG A 658 -40.22 56.32 -44.80
CA ARG A 658 -40.07 56.93 -43.47
C ARG A 658 -39.82 58.44 -43.54
N ALA A 659 -39.00 58.88 -44.49
CA ALA A 659 -38.73 60.31 -44.71
C ALA A 659 -39.97 61.09 -45.16
N ILE A 660 -40.88 60.48 -45.92
CA ILE A 660 -42.15 61.09 -46.29
C ILE A 660 -43.06 61.20 -45.06
N GLN A 661 -43.12 60.15 -44.24
CA GLN A 661 -43.92 60.14 -43.00
C GLN A 661 -43.43 61.19 -42.00
N ASP A 662 -42.11 61.37 -41.87
CA ASP A 662 -41.48 62.28 -40.90
C ASP A 662 -40.86 63.53 -41.54
N ILE A 663 -41.50 64.03 -42.60
CA ILE A 663 -40.99 65.15 -43.40
C ILE A 663 -40.75 66.42 -42.59
N SER A 664 -41.51 66.65 -41.52
CA SER A 664 -41.36 67.81 -40.63
C SER A 664 -39.97 67.85 -39.97
N ALA A 665 -39.43 66.69 -39.55
CA ALA A 665 -38.09 66.59 -38.98
C ALA A 665 -37.01 66.95 -40.01
N LEU A 666 -37.19 66.50 -41.25
CA LEU A 666 -36.30 66.76 -42.38
C LEU A 666 -36.33 68.24 -42.81
N ILE A 667 -37.50 68.88 -42.78
CA ILE A 667 -37.63 70.32 -43.03
C ILE A 667 -36.92 71.14 -41.95
N ALA A 668 -36.94 70.69 -40.70
CA ALA A 668 -36.24 71.37 -39.60
C ALA A 668 -34.71 71.24 -39.69
N SER A 669 -34.18 70.15 -40.27
CA SER A 669 -32.74 69.89 -40.45
C SER A 669 -32.38 69.52 -41.90
N PRO A 670 -32.58 70.45 -42.86
CA PRO A 670 -32.51 70.15 -44.30
C PRO A 670 -31.09 69.91 -44.81
N ASN A 671 -30.07 70.35 -44.07
CA ASN A 671 -28.67 70.21 -44.44
C ASN A 671 -28.19 68.76 -44.36
N ASP A 672 -28.78 67.97 -43.47
CA ASP A 672 -28.39 66.57 -43.20
C ASP A 672 -29.00 65.58 -44.21
N ILE A 673 -29.71 66.07 -45.23
CA ILE A 673 -30.32 65.23 -46.26
C ILE A 673 -29.36 65.08 -47.45
N SER A 674 -29.10 63.84 -47.84
CA SER A 674 -28.27 63.53 -49.01
C SER A 674 -28.95 63.97 -50.33
N GLU A 675 -28.14 64.34 -51.34
CA GLU A 675 -28.68 64.77 -52.65
C GLU A 675 -29.58 63.71 -53.33
N PRO A 676 -29.27 62.39 -53.31
CA PRO A 676 -30.15 61.39 -53.89
C PRO A 676 -31.52 61.31 -53.21
N LEU A 677 -31.57 61.38 -51.87
CA LEU A 677 -32.84 61.38 -51.14
C LEU A 677 -33.65 62.63 -51.43
N LEU A 678 -33.02 63.81 -51.51
CA LEU A 678 -33.69 65.06 -51.89
C LEU A 678 -34.38 64.95 -53.26
N LYS A 679 -33.68 64.40 -54.26
CA LYS A 679 -34.27 64.18 -55.59
C LYS A 679 -35.48 63.26 -55.51
N ASN A 680 -35.35 62.15 -54.77
CA ASN A 680 -36.43 61.19 -54.60
C ASN A 680 -37.63 61.79 -53.86
N LEU A 681 -37.42 62.62 -52.83
CA LEU A 681 -38.48 63.33 -52.11
C LEU A 681 -39.21 64.35 -52.99
N PHE A 682 -38.50 65.08 -53.86
CA PHE A 682 -39.12 66.06 -54.76
C PHE A 682 -40.01 65.42 -55.83
N VAL A 683 -39.68 64.20 -56.28
CA VAL A 683 -40.51 63.45 -57.24
C VAL A 683 -41.48 62.48 -56.58
N ALA A 684 -41.40 62.26 -55.26
CA ALA A 684 -42.25 61.31 -54.54
C ALA A 684 -43.73 61.70 -54.62
N GLU A 685 -44.58 60.78 -55.06
CA GLU A 685 -46.04 60.99 -55.14
C GLU A 685 -46.70 61.09 -53.76
N GLY A 686 -46.15 60.39 -52.76
CA GLY A 686 -46.66 60.39 -51.38
C GLY A 686 -46.41 61.69 -50.60
N LEU A 687 -45.67 62.65 -51.17
CA LEU A 687 -45.38 63.94 -50.53
C LEU A 687 -46.13 65.08 -51.23
N ASN A 688 -46.96 65.80 -50.50
CA ASN A 688 -47.74 66.91 -51.08
C ASN A 688 -46.84 68.08 -51.51
N MET A 689 -47.36 68.91 -52.42
CA MET A 689 -46.59 70.02 -53.01
C MET A 689 -46.18 71.08 -51.98
N GLN A 690 -46.99 71.30 -50.93
CA GLN A 690 -46.68 72.26 -49.87
C GLN A 690 -45.44 71.85 -49.08
N ASN A 691 -45.34 70.59 -48.66
CA ASN A 691 -44.19 70.06 -47.92
C ASN A 691 -42.93 70.01 -48.80
N LYS A 692 -43.08 69.71 -50.09
CA LYS A 692 -42.00 69.80 -51.08
C LYS A 692 -41.43 71.22 -51.19
N ILE A 693 -42.30 72.22 -51.28
CA ILE A 693 -41.91 73.64 -51.31
C ILE A 693 -41.30 74.07 -49.97
N ALA A 694 -41.87 73.65 -48.84
CA ALA A 694 -41.33 73.93 -47.51
C ALA A 694 -39.91 73.35 -47.33
N LEU A 695 -39.68 72.12 -47.79
CA LEU A 695 -38.35 71.50 -47.80
C LEU A 695 -37.36 72.28 -48.68
N LEU A 696 -37.80 72.69 -49.88
CA LEU A 696 -36.97 73.53 -50.75
C LEU A 696 -36.62 74.86 -50.08
N ILE A 697 -37.59 75.54 -49.47
CA ILE A 697 -37.40 76.80 -48.74
C ILE A 697 -36.38 76.62 -47.61
N ALA A 698 -36.52 75.56 -46.81
CA ALA A 698 -35.64 75.27 -45.69
C ALA A 698 -34.19 74.99 -46.14
N LEU A 699 -33.98 74.44 -47.33
CA LEU A 699 -32.64 74.20 -47.90
C LEU A 699 -31.90 75.49 -48.32
N LEU A 700 -32.62 76.56 -48.66
CA LEU A 700 -32.03 77.77 -49.26
C LEU A 700 -30.98 78.47 -48.37
N PRO A 701 -31.20 78.65 -47.05
CA PRO A 701 -30.24 79.33 -46.17
C PRO A 701 -29.03 78.47 -45.79
N GLY A 702 -29.20 77.14 -45.72
CA GLY A 702 -28.27 76.22 -45.07
C GLY A 702 -27.21 75.59 -46.00
N LYS A 703 -27.58 75.31 -47.25
CA LYS A 703 -26.64 74.93 -48.31
C LYS A 703 -26.47 76.18 -49.17
N ASN A 704 -25.25 76.66 -49.40
CA ASN A 704 -24.94 77.67 -50.44
C ASN A 704 -25.32 77.10 -51.83
N LEU A 705 -26.63 76.99 -52.09
CA LEU A 705 -27.22 76.33 -53.23
C LEU A 705 -26.87 77.17 -54.45
N SER A 706 -26.07 76.59 -55.34
CA SER A 706 -25.77 77.23 -56.61
C SER A 706 -27.08 77.50 -57.37
N LYS A 707 -27.10 78.56 -58.20
CA LYS A 707 -28.22 78.84 -59.11
C LYS A 707 -28.59 77.63 -59.97
N ALA A 708 -27.60 76.83 -60.37
CA ALA A 708 -27.81 75.61 -61.16
C ALA A 708 -28.52 74.52 -60.34
N THR A 709 -28.12 74.30 -59.08
CA THR A 709 -28.72 73.30 -58.19
C THR A 709 -30.15 73.69 -57.79
N CYS A 710 -30.38 74.95 -57.42
CA CYS A 710 -31.72 75.44 -57.09
C CYS A 710 -32.67 75.33 -58.30
N LYS A 711 -32.20 75.70 -59.49
CA LYS A 711 -32.97 75.52 -60.74
C LYS A 711 -33.32 74.06 -60.99
N LYS A 712 -32.37 73.14 -60.81
CA LYS A 712 -32.60 71.70 -60.95
C LYS A 712 -33.68 71.19 -60.00
N TYR A 713 -33.73 71.66 -58.75
CA TYR A 713 -34.78 71.28 -57.80
C TYR A 713 -36.15 71.87 -58.16
N LEU A 714 -36.21 73.12 -58.60
CA LEU A 714 -37.43 73.73 -59.12
C LEU A 714 -37.97 72.96 -60.34
N ASP A 715 -37.09 72.53 -61.24
CA ASP A 715 -37.44 71.70 -62.40
C ASP A 715 -37.97 70.31 -61.96
N LEU A 716 -37.36 69.66 -60.97
CA LEU A 716 -37.84 68.38 -60.42
C LEU A 716 -39.21 68.48 -59.75
N LEU A 717 -39.54 69.65 -59.19
CA LEU A 717 -40.86 69.94 -58.62
C LEU A 717 -41.92 70.28 -59.67
N GLY A 718 -41.56 70.38 -60.95
CA GLY A 718 -42.46 70.85 -62.00
C GLY A 718 -42.74 72.36 -61.94
N LEU A 719 -41.97 73.12 -61.15
CA LEU A 719 -42.09 74.57 -61.01
C LEU A 719 -41.33 75.31 -62.12
N SER A 720 -41.62 74.97 -63.38
CA SER A 720 -40.90 75.51 -64.55
C SER A 720 -40.97 77.03 -64.66
N GLU A 721 -42.06 77.65 -64.19
CA GLU A 721 -42.18 79.12 -64.14
C GLU A 721 -41.21 79.74 -63.11
N PHE A 722 -41.01 79.12 -61.95
CA PHE A 722 -39.99 79.55 -60.98
C PHE A 722 -38.57 79.34 -61.50
N SER A 723 -38.31 78.24 -62.21
CA SER A 723 -37.00 77.99 -62.85
C SER A 723 -36.60 79.10 -63.84
N LYS A 724 -37.55 79.79 -64.47
CA LYS A 724 -37.27 80.95 -65.34
C LYS A 724 -36.68 82.13 -64.58
N ILE A 725 -36.95 82.28 -63.27
CA ILE A 725 -36.33 83.31 -62.41
C ILE A 725 -34.80 83.16 -62.45
N LEU A 726 -34.32 81.92 -62.36
CA LEU A 726 -32.90 81.57 -62.31
C LEU A 726 -32.27 81.40 -63.71
N GLY A 727 -33.09 81.35 -64.76
CA GLY A 727 -32.69 81.17 -66.16
C GLY A 727 -33.07 82.33 -67.08
N ARG A 728 -33.37 82.03 -68.34
CA ARG A 728 -33.86 82.99 -69.34
C ARG A 728 -35.39 82.88 -69.46
N GLY A 729 -36.09 84.00 -69.45
CA GLY A 729 -37.54 84.08 -69.62
C GLY A 729 -38.24 84.98 -68.59
N LYS A 730 -39.44 85.48 -68.91
CA LYS A 730 -40.31 86.15 -67.91
C LYS A 730 -41.16 85.07 -67.22
N PRO A 731 -40.99 84.85 -65.90
CA PRO A 731 -41.79 83.88 -65.15
C PRO A 731 -43.24 84.37 -65.01
N LYS A 732 -44.22 83.46 -65.09
CA LYS A 732 -45.63 83.73 -64.75
C LYS A 732 -45.98 82.95 -63.50
N ILE A 733 -45.98 83.62 -62.35
CA ILE A 733 -46.18 82.97 -61.04
C ILE A 733 -47.44 83.54 -60.43
N GLU A 734 -48.45 82.70 -60.20
CA GLU A 734 -49.74 83.14 -59.68
C GLU A 734 -49.63 83.66 -58.23
N VAL A 735 -50.47 84.64 -57.90
CA VAL A 735 -50.55 85.22 -56.56
C VAL A 735 -51.30 84.25 -55.64
N ASP A 736 -50.53 83.47 -54.87
CA ASP A 736 -51.04 82.65 -53.77
C ASP A 736 -50.02 82.60 -52.61
N PRO A 737 -50.46 82.23 -51.39
CA PRO A 737 -49.59 82.24 -50.21
C PRO A 737 -48.36 81.31 -50.30
N THR A 738 -48.47 80.19 -51.03
CA THR A 738 -47.39 79.20 -51.21
C THR A 738 -46.32 79.75 -52.15
N ASN A 739 -46.76 80.31 -53.29
CA ASN A 739 -45.88 80.97 -54.24
C ASN A 739 -45.20 82.20 -53.63
N GLN A 740 -45.94 82.99 -52.85
CA GLN A 740 -45.40 84.14 -52.11
C GLN A 740 -44.28 83.70 -51.15
N SER A 741 -44.48 82.61 -50.42
CA SER A 741 -43.49 82.08 -49.47
C SER A 741 -42.22 81.61 -50.18
N LEU A 742 -42.34 80.91 -51.31
CA LEU A 742 -41.20 80.48 -52.11
C LEU A 742 -40.45 81.65 -52.76
N LEU A 743 -41.17 82.64 -53.30
CA LEU A 743 -40.58 83.88 -53.85
C LEU A 743 -39.83 84.67 -52.79
N THR A 744 -40.42 84.82 -51.60
CA THR A 744 -39.80 85.48 -50.44
C THR A 744 -38.49 84.79 -50.09
N ALA A 745 -38.51 83.47 -49.93
CA ALA A 745 -37.31 82.71 -49.58
C ALA A 745 -36.21 82.79 -50.66
N LEU A 746 -36.59 82.75 -51.95
CA LEU A 746 -35.65 82.92 -53.07
C LEU A 746 -35.06 84.34 -53.12
N ARG A 747 -35.84 85.39 -52.82
CA ARG A 747 -35.36 86.77 -52.71
C ARG A 747 -34.37 86.93 -51.57
N ASP A 748 -34.74 86.44 -50.39
CA ASP A 748 -33.96 86.57 -49.16
C ASP A 748 -32.62 85.83 -49.28
N ASN A 749 -32.58 84.73 -50.03
CA ASN A 749 -31.36 84.00 -50.42
C ASN A 749 -30.69 84.54 -51.71
N HIS A 750 -31.02 85.77 -52.11
CA HIS A 750 -30.30 86.53 -53.13
C HIS A 750 -30.35 85.99 -54.57
N PHE A 751 -31.33 85.15 -54.90
CA PHE A 751 -31.51 84.63 -56.26
C PHE A 751 -32.01 85.70 -57.25
N PHE A 752 -32.76 86.70 -56.79
CA PHE A 752 -33.20 87.88 -57.54
C PHE A 752 -33.25 89.13 -56.62
N SER A 753 -33.73 90.29 -57.10
CA SER A 753 -33.76 91.53 -56.30
C SER A 753 -35.01 91.63 -55.43
N ASP A 754 -36.19 91.62 -56.05
CA ASP A 754 -37.46 91.81 -55.36
C ASP A 754 -38.64 91.33 -56.21
N PHE A 755 -39.83 91.22 -55.63
CA PHE A 755 -41.06 90.88 -56.34
C PHE A 755 -42.27 91.65 -55.80
N GLU A 756 -43.19 92.01 -56.69
CA GLU A 756 -44.43 92.72 -56.39
C GLU A 756 -45.60 92.08 -57.14
N VAL A 757 -46.84 92.31 -56.71
CA VAL A 757 -48.02 91.95 -57.52
C VAL A 757 -47.97 92.78 -58.79
N ASP A 758 -48.19 92.16 -59.95
CA ASP A 758 -48.13 92.87 -61.23
C ASP A 758 -49.33 93.81 -61.38
N ASP A 759 -49.08 95.12 -61.38
CA ASP A 759 -50.11 96.15 -61.56
C ASP A 759 -50.90 95.98 -62.88
N GLU A 760 -50.26 95.43 -63.92
CA GLU A 760 -50.90 95.18 -65.21
C GLU A 760 -51.67 93.85 -65.24
N ASN A 761 -51.33 92.90 -64.37
CA ASN A 761 -52.00 91.61 -64.29
C ASN A 761 -52.00 91.06 -62.86
N PRO A 762 -52.94 91.52 -62.00
CA PRO A 762 -52.92 91.27 -60.55
C PRO A 762 -53.01 89.79 -60.13
N THR A 763 -53.27 88.91 -61.10
CA THR A 763 -53.24 87.45 -60.90
C THR A 763 -51.83 86.87 -60.79
N TYR A 764 -50.79 87.62 -61.20
CA TYR A 764 -49.39 87.16 -61.20
C TYR A 764 -48.44 88.09 -60.43
N TYR A 765 -47.33 87.53 -59.95
CA TYR A 765 -46.20 88.27 -59.42
C TYR A 765 -45.23 88.72 -60.54
N LYS A 766 -44.77 89.96 -60.45
CA LYS A 766 -43.71 90.54 -61.28
C LYS A 766 -42.37 90.46 -60.56
N ILE A 767 -41.39 89.81 -61.19
CA ILE A 767 -40.06 89.56 -60.60
C ILE A 767 -39.03 90.58 -61.08
N THR A 768 -38.41 91.29 -60.15
CA THR A 768 -37.31 92.23 -60.40
C THR A 768 -35.97 91.50 -60.25
N ARG A 769 -35.22 91.37 -61.35
CA ARG A 769 -33.90 90.72 -61.35
C ARG A 769 -32.80 91.70 -60.90
N ARG A 770 -31.75 91.17 -60.27
CA ARG A 770 -30.53 91.95 -59.99
C ARG A 770 -29.91 92.41 -61.29
N ARG A 771 -29.72 93.72 -61.42
CA ARG A 771 -28.82 94.29 -62.43
C ARG A 771 -27.41 93.82 -62.06
N SER A 772 -26.75 93.14 -62.99
CA SER A 772 -25.31 92.89 -62.92
C SER A 772 -24.61 94.25 -62.92
N MET A 773 -24.24 94.77 -61.74
CA MET A 773 -23.18 95.77 -61.67
C MET A 773 -21.85 95.01 -61.71
N PHE A 774 -21.49 94.54 -62.90
CA PHE A 774 -20.15 94.43 -63.46
C PHE A 774 -20.34 93.80 -64.85
N GLY A 775 -19.79 94.49 -65.84
CA GLY A 775 -19.80 94.09 -67.23
C GLY A 775 -18.87 92.93 -67.50
N SER A 776 -19.05 92.37 -68.68
CA SER A 776 -18.10 91.59 -69.46
C SER A 776 -16.63 91.91 -69.14
N ASP A 777 -15.84 90.87 -68.92
CA ASP A 777 -14.78 90.49 -69.85
C ASP A 777 -14.65 88.95 -69.86
N THR A 778 -14.47 88.45 -71.08
CA THR A 778 -14.25 87.06 -71.57
C THR A 778 -14.06 85.91 -70.60
#